data_AF-A0A815G5L3-F1
#
_entry.id   AF-A0A815G5L3-F1
#
_cell.length_a   1.000
_cell.length_b   1.000
_cell.length_c   1.000
_cell.angle_alpha   90.00
_cell.angle_beta   90.00
_cell.angle_gamma   90.00
#
_symmetry.space_group_name_H-M   'P 1'
#
loop_
_entity.id
_entity.type
_entity.pdbx_description
1 polymer ?
#
loop_
_entity_poly.entity_id
_entity_poly.type
_entity_poly.pdbx_seq_one_letter_code
_entity_poly.pdbx_strand_id
1 'polypeptide(L)'
;MISSKLSPRQLFDSQTTSFVNLLKTITPNSFQLPLELIQGTSDSNQLMSGLQTNYIPYSTWGNDSKIHIIKIAQEYGDTGAECYCDSTTLCIGKSNIFDLETLSTEVIIPNCVFVTNVWLNVLSSGAHSSPYYYLDIRYVGPSQFQALAIFCTLSMRTVDVARDQFYSTDFVSPKILPYGQFNSEVNTLLNLFKQTTPNTFTQTLDIITATTIGNQLLTSPSINWNTSLQDIGDSYYQLIPTLADYSDCSCSESSNCVQELGFYDDLDRQGIPTLEATITNFFTGCFPVAALLQSTLECFYNQTCFNTFIDYCVTNATSMNYSSLPSRFNIDTVIGDIVKELMIEQWNNETNYTDYYQQCTPSYCTYSIVKRKDILYIFTTLIALTGGLVTALKLLPPLVILLIRKINNRTKNNAVIDKNTEKRMMLSGRLRLIFDEIKEKLATLNTFESSSHDIEDVQYQRITTRWYIILFFGSAVILLFCTGLSTTMTTITVKSPSLPLYTNLQQSNISGLLCPCSRITVKYVTFLLFQPSYHPICKSDFITQQWFDTISSNDQITLNQFRIIASFCQLIEKTVNDSLTLLYVTDLLSPEAISYDTFTANVESIINSFESSTPNSFFRTLSLIRAITQSNQLMSVYETNYKFQPYSPDNDNLFYTSPVVYGTCNCALSSSCIETSNTSKYFYTGCYPLEALFQSTLECLYDSSCVPSTFTSLNSSSLSSRYAKNTTVENIINNFMIEQWNSSFNYSAYYEQCSPEYCTYSIIQQNDAVYIITVTIGIIGGLAKALKLFLPVVVWAVRKIKYFAMDSRVVPFTIHS
;
A
#
# COMPACT_ATOMS: atom_id res chain seq x y z
N MET A 1 0.59 -21.90 58.38
CA MET A 1 1.53 -23.00 58.64
C MET A 1 2.21 -23.37 57.33
N ILE A 2 3.54 -23.22 57.30
CA ILE A 2 4.54 -23.67 56.30
C ILE A 2 4.34 -23.10 54.87
N SER A 3 4.95 -21.96 54.48
CA SER A 3 6.39 -21.72 54.20
C SER A 3 6.97 -22.64 53.11
N SER A 4 7.13 -22.12 51.89
CA SER A 4 8.41 -22.27 51.19
C SER A 4 8.73 -20.98 50.42
N LYS A 5 9.88 -20.40 50.77
CA LYS A 5 10.53 -19.25 50.16
C LYS A 5 10.89 -19.62 48.72
N LEU A 6 10.33 -18.93 47.73
CA LEU A 6 10.92 -18.88 46.40
C LEU A 6 12.07 -17.86 46.44
N SER A 7 13.26 -18.30 46.04
CA SER A 7 14.44 -17.42 45.99
C SER A 7 14.36 -16.46 44.79
N PRO A 8 15.00 -15.28 44.83
CA PRO A 8 15.02 -14.30 43.72
C PRO A 8 15.44 -14.88 42.35
N ARG A 9 16.21 -15.99 42.37
CA ARG A 9 16.65 -16.71 41.16
C ARG A 9 15.49 -17.37 40.40
N GLN A 10 14.47 -17.85 41.11
CA GLN A 10 13.30 -18.52 40.49
C GLN A 10 12.30 -17.54 39.85
N LEU A 11 12.28 -16.28 40.32
CA LEU A 11 11.51 -15.18 39.69
C LEU A 11 12.18 -14.68 38.41
N PHE A 12 13.52 -14.67 38.38
CA PHE A 12 14.29 -14.33 37.19
C PHE A 12 14.06 -15.37 36.08
N ASP A 13 14.19 -16.67 36.40
CA ASP A 13 14.00 -17.75 35.43
C ASP A 13 12.55 -17.82 34.87
N SER A 14 11.53 -17.48 35.66
CA SER A 14 10.14 -17.47 35.15
C SER A 14 9.86 -16.30 34.21
N GLN A 15 10.48 -15.14 34.45
CA GLN A 15 10.35 -13.97 33.56
C GLN A 15 11.17 -14.14 32.27
N THR A 16 12.35 -14.75 32.33
CA THR A 16 13.13 -15.08 31.12
C THR A 16 12.41 -16.11 30.26
N THR A 17 11.76 -17.11 30.86
CA THR A 17 10.98 -18.12 30.13
C THR A 17 9.73 -17.50 29.46
N SER A 18 9.09 -16.51 30.10
CA SER A 18 7.96 -15.78 29.51
C SER A 18 8.38 -14.89 28.33
N PHE A 19 9.53 -14.21 28.44
CA PHE A 19 10.10 -13.38 27.38
C PHE A 19 10.61 -14.22 26.19
N VAL A 20 11.22 -15.39 26.45
CA VAL A 20 11.66 -16.34 25.42
C VAL A 20 10.47 -17.00 24.71
N ASN A 21 9.37 -17.28 25.42
CA ASN A 21 8.14 -17.77 24.80
C ASN A 21 7.44 -16.69 23.97
N LEU A 22 7.48 -15.42 24.40
CA LEU A 22 7.01 -14.28 23.60
C LEU A 22 7.82 -14.16 22.30
N LEU A 23 9.15 -14.25 22.36
CA LEU A 23 10.03 -14.26 21.19
C LEU A 23 9.75 -15.43 20.23
N LYS A 24 9.49 -16.64 20.75
CA LYS A 24 9.11 -17.80 19.93
C LYS A 24 7.76 -17.66 19.23
N THR A 25 6.87 -16.81 19.74
CA THR A 25 5.55 -16.56 19.11
C THR A 25 5.64 -15.48 18.02
N ILE A 26 6.71 -14.67 18.03
CA ILE A 26 6.90 -13.53 17.13
C ILE A 26 7.76 -13.89 15.90
N THR A 27 8.50 -15.00 15.92
CA THR A 27 9.35 -15.45 14.80
C THR A 27 8.94 -16.83 14.28
N PRO A 28 8.32 -16.96 13.09
CA PRO A 28 8.34 -18.20 12.34
C PRO A 28 9.66 -18.27 11.57
N ASN A 29 10.52 -19.18 12.02
CA ASN A 29 11.72 -19.74 11.36
C ASN A 29 13.09 -19.08 11.61
N SER A 30 14.00 -19.99 12.02
CA SER A 30 15.47 -19.93 12.09
C SER A 30 16.13 -18.92 13.03
N PHE A 31 16.29 -19.29 14.31
CA PHE A 31 17.55 -19.10 15.06
C PHE A 31 17.51 -20.03 16.30
N GLN A 32 18.32 -21.11 16.30
CA GLN A 32 18.55 -21.95 17.49
C GLN A 32 19.94 -21.60 18.05
N LEU A 33 19.98 -21.10 19.28
CA LEU A 33 21.21 -20.98 20.09
C LEU A 33 21.24 -22.11 21.15
N PRO A 34 22.39 -22.73 21.45
CA PRO A 34 22.47 -23.83 22.42
C PRO A 34 22.41 -23.33 23.88
N LEU A 35 21.59 -23.99 24.69
CA LEU A 35 21.61 -23.91 26.16
C LEU A 35 22.81 -24.71 26.69
N GLU A 36 23.91 -24.06 27.09
CA GLU A 36 24.90 -24.61 28.04
C GLU A 36 25.91 -23.51 28.42
N LEU A 37 25.57 -22.65 29.40
CA LEU A 37 26.54 -21.75 30.05
C LEU A 37 25.99 -21.10 31.34
N ILE A 38 25.17 -21.83 32.10
CA ILE A 38 24.75 -21.42 33.45
C ILE A 38 25.11 -22.53 34.42
N GLN A 39 26.41 -22.73 34.68
CA GLN A 39 26.90 -23.37 35.91
C GLN A 39 28.42 -23.29 35.98
N GLY A 40 28.90 -22.54 36.97
CA GLY A 40 30.28 -22.60 37.44
C GLY A 40 31.05 -21.29 37.29
N THR A 41 31.09 -20.48 38.35
CA THR A 41 32.29 -20.31 39.19
C THR A 41 31.94 -19.37 40.35
N SER A 42 32.24 -19.85 41.56
CA SER A 42 32.13 -19.16 42.83
C SER A 42 33.32 -18.22 43.02
N ASP A 43 33.28 -17.00 42.47
CA ASP A 43 34.25 -15.93 42.82
C ASP A 43 33.73 -14.52 42.50
N SER A 44 32.42 -14.31 42.49
CA SER A 44 31.80 -13.00 42.24
C SER A 44 31.85 -12.03 43.42
N ASN A 45 32.25 -12.49 44.61
CA ASN A 45 32.22 -11.67 45.83
C ASN A 45 33.53 -10.91 46.12
N GLN A 46 34.64 -11.18 45.41
CA GLN A 46 35.86 -10.36 45.52
C GLN A 46 35.98 -9.28 44.44
N LEU A 47 35.25 -9.40 43.32
CA LEU A 47 35.24 -8.34 42.29
C LEU A 47 34.37 -7.14 42.69
N MET A 48 33.30 -7.37 43.46
CA MET A 48 32.37 -6.32 43.90
C MET A 48 32.82 -5.56 45.15
N SER A 49 33.80 -6.05 45.92
CA SER A 49 34.35 -5.32 47.07
C SER A 49 35.59 -4.47 46.75
N GLY A 50 36.18 -4.62 45.56
CA GLY A 50 37.35 -3.84 45.12
C GLY A 50 37.01 -2.56 44.34
N LEU A 51 35.75 -2.38 43.92
CA LEU A 51 35.30 -1.21 43.15
C LEU A 51 34.66 -0.11 44.01
N GLN A 52 34.51 -0.32 45.31
CA GLN A 52 33.80 0.62 46.19
C GLN A 52 34.66 1.52 47.07
N THR A 53 35.98 1.37 47.13
CA THR A 53 36.82 2.32 47.88
C THR A 53 38.24 2.39 47.29
N ASN A 54 38.49 3.42 46.48
CA ASN A 54 39.74 4.19 46.36
C ASN A 54 39.88 4.78 44.95
N TYR A 55 39.82 6.11 44.90
CA TYR A 55 40.19 6.93 43.76
C TYR A 55 41.70 6.75 43.51
N ILE A 56 42.08 6.17 42.38
CA ILE A 56 43.48 6.08 41.95
C ILE A 56 43.63 6.91 40.67
N PRO A 57 44.38 8.02 40.66
CA PRO A 57 44.57 8.85 39.48
C PRO A 57 45.29 8.07 38.36
N TYR A 58 45.05 8.47 37.11
CA TYR A 58 45.53 7.81 35.89
C TYR A 58 47.07 7.66 35.78
N SER A 59 47.83 8.32 36.66
CA SER A 59 49.29 8.32 36.69
C SER A 59 49.93 7.06 37.32
N THR A 60 49.16 6.17 37.94
CA THR A 60 49.70 4.97 38.64
C THR A 60 49.40 3.63 37.97
N TRP A 61 48.87 3.63 36.74
CA TRP A 61 48.67 2.37 36.00
C TRP A 61 50.01 1.87 35.43
N GLY A 62 50.67 1.00 36.21
CA GLY A 62 51.85 0.27 35.77
C GLY A 62 51.53 -0.79 34.70
N ASN A 63 52.56 -1.19 33.95
CA ASN A 63 52.49 -2.11 32.80
C ASN A 63 51.80 -3.48 33.07
N ASP A 64 51.64 -3.88 34.33
CA ASP A 64 51.05 -5.17 34.70
C ASP A 64 49.52 -5.24 34.49
N SER A 65 48.81 -4.10 34.52
CA SER A 65 47.36 -4.04 34.28
C SER A 65 46.98 -4.31 32.82
N LYS A 66 47.91 -4.05 31.87
CA LYS A 66 47.73 -4.34 30.44
C LYS A 66 47.78 -5.84 30.13
N ILE A 67 48.51 -6.63 30.94
CA ILE A 67 48.72 -8.06 30.71
C ILE A 67 47.48 -8.88 31.11
N HIS A 68 46.69 -8.43 32.08
CA HIS A 68 45.47 -9.13 32.51
C HIS A 68 44.30 -9.00 31.52
N ILE A 69 44.16 -7.85 30.84
CA ILE A 69 43.10 -7.64 29.83
C ILE A 69 43.35 -8.50 28.57
N ILE A 70 44.62 -8.66 28.18
CA ILE A 70 45.00 -9.50 27.03
C ILE A 70 44.72 -10.98 27.28
N LYS A 71 44.83 -11.45 28.53
CA LYS A 71 44.58 -12.85 28.88
C LYS A 71 43.10 -13.23 28.84
N ILE A 72 42.22 -12.31 29.23
CA ILE A 72 40.77 -12.53 29.19
C ILE A 72 40.24 -12.55 27.74
N ALA A 73 40.82 -11.74 26.84
CA ALA A 73 40.43 -11.74 25.42
C ALA A 73 40.88 -13.01 24.65
N GLN A 74 41.98 -13.66 25.08
CA GLN A 74 42.49 -14.86 24.42
C GLN A 74 41.83 -16.16 24.91
N GLU A 75 41.24 -16.20 26.10
CA GLU A 75 40.58 -17.40 26.64
C GLU A 75 39.14 -17.62 26.15
N TYR A 76 38.50 -16.64 25.49
CA TYR A 76 37.08 -16.71 25.08
C TYR A 76 36.83 -16.64 23.57
N GLY A 77 37.72 -17.22 22.77
CA GLY A 77 37.39 -17.85 21.49
C GLY A 77 36.71 -16.98 20.43
N ASP A 78 37.46 -16.08 19.82
CA ASP A 78 37.17 -15.58 18.47
C ASP A 78 38.46 -15.60 17.65
N THR A 79 38.63 -16.64 16.81
CA THR A 79 39.90 -16.93 16.11
C THR A 79 40.06 -16.14 14.80
N GLY A 80 39.35 -15.01 14.64
CA GLY A 80 39.42 -14.15 13.46
C GLY A 80 40.00 -12.74 13.66
N ALA A 81 40.32 -12.33 14.89
CA ALA A 81 40.80 -10.98 15.17
C ALA A 81 42.35 -10.92 15.28
N GLU A 82 43.02 -10.48 14.22
CA GLU A 82 44.43 -10.04 14.33
C GLU A 82 44.47 -8.64 14.97
N CYS A 83 44.83 -8.59 16.26
CA CYS A 83 45.14 -7.34 16.95
C CYS A 83 46.63 -7.01 16.76
N TYR A 84 46.94 -5.98 15.98
CA TYR A 84 48.26 -5.33 16.01
C TYR A 84 48.20 -4.11 16.92
N CYS A 85 48.98 -4.12 18.01
CA CYS A 85 49.15 -2.95 18.86
C CYS A 85 50.60 -2.44 18.70
N ASP A 86 50.75 -1.20 18.22
CA ASP A 86 51.99 -0.42 18.36
C ASP A 86 51.81 0.56 19.54
N SER A 87 52.91 0.84 20.21
CA SER A 87 53.13 1.64 21.41
C SER A 87 52.51 3.05 21.46
N THR A 88 51.87 3.53 20.39
CA THR A 88 51.28 4.88 20.30
C THR A 88 49.80 4.90 19.87
N THR A 89 49.14 3.75 19.70
CA THR A 89 47.77 3.70 19.18
C THR A 89 46.88 2.78 20.02
N LEU A 90 45.73 3.33 20.45
CA LEU A 90 44.65 2.64 21.15
C LEU A 90 44.19 1.41 20.33
N CYS A 91 44.18 0.22 20.92
CA CYS A 91 43.78 -1.00 20.21
C CYS A 91 42.27 -0.94 19.90
N ILE A 92 41.91 -0.92 18.62
CA ILE A 92 40.51 -0.95 18.14
C ILE A 92 40.15 -2.40 17.81
N GLY A 93 39.12 -2.94 18.46
CA GLY A 93 38.49 -4.18 18.03
C GLY A 93 37.72 -3.94 16.73
N LYS A 94 38.18 -4.53 15.62
CA LYS A 94 37.35 -4.69 14.41
C LYS A 94 36.28 -5.73 14.74
N SER A 95 35.09 -5.30 15.12
CA SER A 95 33.90 -6.15 14.93
C SER A 95 33.44 -5.97 13.49
N ASN A 96 33.32 -7.08 12.76
CA ASN A 96 32.73 -7.12 11.44
C ASN A 96 31.25 -6.72 11.54
N ILE A 97 30.96 -5.44 11.31
CA ILE A 97 29.62 -4.97 10.93
C ILE A 97 29.78 -4.31 9.56
N PHE A 98 29.61 -5.16 8.55
CA PHE A 98 29.34 -4.91 7.13
C PHE A 98 30.28 -4.00 6.34
N ASP A 99 31.05 -4.65 5.46
CA ASP A 99 31.66 -4.09 4.26
C ASP A 99 30.60 -3.40 3.39
N LEU A 100 30.79 -2.09 3.20
CA LEU A 100 30.27 -1.31 2.08
C LEU A 100 31.02 -1.75 0.82
N GLU A 101 30.55 -2.79 0.13
CA GLU A 101 30.91 -3.04 -1.28
C GLU A 101 30.05 -4.15 -1.89
N THR A 102 28.80 -3.85 -2.23
CA THR A 102 28.14 -4.44 -3.42
C THR A 102 27.04 -3.50 -3.89
N LEU A 103 27.24 -2.95 -5.09
CA LEU A 103 26.33 -2.05 -5.80
C LEU A 103 24.94 -2.67 -6.02
N SER A 104 23.91 -1.96 -5.58
CA SER A 104 22.78 -1.56 -6.42
C SER A 104 22.08 -0.34 -5.80
N THR A 105 22.08 0.78 -6.56
CA THR A 105 21.57 2.13 -6.21
C THR A 105 22.21 2.78 -4.98
N GLU A 106 23.26 3.59 -5.20
CA GLU A 106 23.90 4.42 -4.15
C GLU A 106 23.01 5.62 -3.78
N VAL A 107 22.49 5.63 -2.54
CA VAL A 107 22.04 6.85 -1.87
C VAL A 107 23.25 7.42 -1.13
N ILE A 108 23.79 8.53 -1.62
CA ILE A 108 24.93 9.21 -0.98
C ILE A 108 24.38 10.12 0.13
N ILE A 109 24.85 9.95 1.37
CA ILE A 109 24.52 10.80 2.52
C ILE A 109 25.81 11.48 3.05
N PRO A 110 26.29 12.58 2.42
CA PRO A 110 27.51 13.31 2.79
C PRO A 110 27.50 13.95 4.17
N ASN A 111 26.33 14.30 4.70
CA ASN A 111 26.22 15.02 5.97
C ASN A 111 26.60 14.17 7.21
N CYS A 112 26.95 12.90 7.02
CA CYS A 112 27.30 11.95 8.08
C CYS A 112 28.82 11.81 8.34
N VAL A 113 29.65 12.60 7.64
CA VAL A 113 31.12 12.56 7.77
C VAL A 113 31.62 12.96 9.18
N PHE A 114 30.84 13.73 9.94
CA PHE A 114 31.24 14.28 11.25
C PHE A 114 30.89 13.44 12.48
N VAL A 115 30.35 12.23 12.33
CA VAL A 115 29.80 11.49 13.47
C VAL A 115 30.52 10.19 13.82
N THR A 116 31.81 10.17 13.56
CA THR A 116 32.68 9.07 13.99
C THR A 116 32.90 9.10 15.51
N ASN A 117 33.13 7.92 16.12
CA ASN A 117 33.42 7.79 17.56
C ASN A 117 34.59 8.67 18.03
N VAL A 118 35.47 9.08 17.11
CA VAL A 118 36.58 10.01 17.38
C VAL A 118 36.06 11.37 17.84
N TRP A 119 35.04 11.92 17.17
CA TRP A 119 34.46 13.22 17.53
C TRP A 119 33.77 13.20 18.89
N LEU A 120 33.01 12.13 19.17
CA LEU A 120 32.30 11.96 20.43
C LEU A 120 33.25 11.80 21.63
N ASN A 121 34.33 11.02 21.45
CA ASN A 121 35.35 10.82 22.49
C ASN A 121 36.15 12.09 22.77
N VAL A 122 36.35 12.95 21.78
CA VAL A 122 37.11 14.18 21.99
C VAL A 122 36.27 15.23 22.71
N LEU A 123 35.01 15.41 22.32
CA LEU A 123 34.10 16.30 23.06
C LEU A 123 33.92 15.88 24.51
N SER A 124 33.82 14.57 24.78
CA SER A 124 33.73 14.06 26.16
C SER A 124 35.02 14.24 26.95
N SER A 125 36.19 14.18 26.30
CA SER A 125 37.48 14.44 26.95
C SER A 125 37.71 15.91 27.29
N GLY A 126 37.21 16.85 26.47
CA GLY A 126 37.24 18.30 26.71
C GLY A 126 36.24 18.77 27.78
N ALA A 127 35.22 17.96 28.10
CA ALA A 127 34.28 18.23 29.17
C ALA A 127 34.90 18.18 30.58
N HIS A 128 36.12 17.62 30.72
CA HIS A 128 36.81 17.51 32.01
C HIS A 128 37.48 18.81 32.49
N SER A 129 37.49 19.87 31.68
CA SER A 129 38.17 21.14 32.00
C SER A 129 37.25 22.37 32.09
N SER A 130 35.93 22.23 31.93
CA SER A 130 34.98 23.36 32.01
C SER A 130 33.98 23.14 33.15
N PRO A 131 33.60 24.18 33.92
CA PRO A 131 32.47 24.07 34.84
C PRO A 131 31.23 23.62 34.09
N TYR A 132 30.37 22.83 34.75
CA TYR A 132 29.10 22.27 34.23
C TYR A 132 28.11 23.36 33.79
N TYR A 133 28.41 24.10 32.73
CA TYR A 133 27.61 25.20 32.23
C TYR A 133 26.79 24.75 31.03
N TYR A 134 25.47 24.89 31.15
CA TYR A 134 24.49 24.37 30.19
C TYR A 134 24.54 25.05 28.80
N LEU A 135 25.24 26.18 28.66
CA LEU A 135 25.50 26.83 27.37
C LEU A 135 26.88 26.50 26.78
N ASP A 136 27.71 25.72 27.48
CA ASP A 136 29.01 25.28 26.97
C ASP A 136 28.82 24.07 26.03
N ILE A 137 29.30 24.18 24.79
CA ILE A 137 29.19 23.09 23.82
C ILE A 137 29.96 21.84 24.25
N ARG A 138 31.02 21.96 25.04
CA ARG A 138 31.76 20.80 25.56
C ARG A 138 30.90 19.97 26.50
N TYR A 139 29.89 20.57 27.11
CA TYR A 139 28.95 19.91 28.00
C TYR A 139 27.73 19.34 27.25
N VAL A 140 27.05 20.15 26.43
CA VAL A 140 25.81 19.73 25.73
C VAL A 140 26.07 19.05 24.39
N GLY A 141 27.13 19.47 23.69
CA GLY A 141 27.51 19.01 22.36
C GLY A 141 27.60 17.49 22.22
N PRO A 142 28.23 16.72 23.14
CA PRO A 142 28.27 15.26 23.02
C PRO A 142 26.90 14.62 22.78
N SER A 143 25.85 15.08 23.46
CA SER A 143 24.48 14.57 23.29
C SER A 143 23.89 14.93 21.92
N GLN A 144 24.19 16.13 21.42
CA GLN A 144 23.69 16.61 20.13
C GLN A 144 24.39 15.95 18.95
N PHE A 145 25.72 15.79 19.01
CA PHE A 145 26.44 15.03 17.98
C PHE A 145 26.06 13.56 18.00
N GLN A 146 25.83 12.96 19.18
CA GLN A 146 25.31 11.59 19.27
C GLN A 146 23.93 11.48 18.60
N ALA A 147 23.04 12.45 18.80
CA ALA A 147 21.74 12.50 18.14
C ALA A 147 21.89 12.63 16.61
N LEU A 148 22.81 13.47 16.11
CA LEU A 148 23.11 13.59 14.69
C LEU A 148 23.60 12.26 14.09
N ALA A 149 24.40 11.49 14.83
CA ALA A 149 24.90 10.17 14.43
C ALA A 149 23.76 9.17 14.25
N ILE A 150 22.84 9.21 15.22
CA ILE A 150 21.65 8.37 15.23
C ILE A 150 20.75 8.76 14.07
N PHE A 151 20.53 10.04 13.79
CA PHE A 151 19.74 10.48 12.64
C PHE A 151 20.32 10.01 11.31
N CYS A 152 21.64 10.07 11.14
CA CYS A 152 22.33 9.49 9.99
C CYS A 152 22.04 7.98 9.83
N THR A 153 22.24 7.23 10.90
CA THR A 153 22.05 5.76 10.90
C THR A 153 20.60 5.38 10.65
N LEU A 154 19.67 6.07 11.30
CA LEU A 154 18.24 5.81 11.16
C LEU A 154 17.74 6.22 9.78
N SER A 155 18.20 7.34 9.22
CA SER A 155 17.79 7.76 7.87
C SER A 155 18.18 6.72 6.83
N MET A 156 19.42 6.23 6.87
CA MET A 156 19.89 5.16 5.99
C MET A 156 19.05 3.88 6.16
N ARG A 157 18.86 3.43 7.41
CA ARG A 157 18.07 2.24 7.69
C ARG A 157 16.61 2.38 7.28
N THR A 158 16.02 3.56 7.41
CA THR A 158 14.65 3.84 6.97
C THR A 158 14.54 3.69 5.46
N VAL A 159 15.50 4.23 4.71
CA VAL A 159 15.52 4.08 3.24
C VAL A 159 15.69 2.61 2.85
N ASP A 160 16.61 1.88 3.49
CA ASP A 160 16.83 0.46 3.21
C ASP A 160 15.57 -0.38 3.46
N VAL A 161 14.92 -0.21 4.61
CA VAL A 161 13.68 -0.92 4.93
C VAL A 161 12.55 -0.56 3.98
N ALA A 162 12.40 0.72 3.64
CA ALA A 162 11.38 1.16 2.70
C ALA A 162 11.65 0.59 1.29
N ARG A 163 12.90 0.54 0.86
CA ARG A 163 13.31 -0.06 -0.42
C ARG A 163 12.99 -1.55 -0.46
N ASP A 164 13.36 -2.29 0.58
CA ASP A 164 13.10 -3.73 0.66
C ASP A 164 11.60 -4.03 0.62
N GLN A 165 10.79 -3.20 1.31
CA GLN A 165 9.34 -3.26 1.23
C GLN A 165 8.83 -2.95 -0.19
N PHE A 166 9.32 -1.88 -0.82
CA PHE A 166 8.94 -1.51 -2.19
C PHE A 166 9.25 -2.61 -3.20
N TYR A 167 10.44 -3.23 -3.12
CA TYR A 167 10.83 -4.35 -3.98
C TYR A 167 10.08 -5.66 -3.69
N SER A 168 9.49 -5.79 -2.51
CA SER A 168 8.59 -6.92 -2.21
C SER A 168 7.19 -6.76 -2.81
N THR A 169 6.85 -5.57 -3.36
CA THR A 169 5.57 -5.34 -4.02
C THR A 169 5.61 -5.68 -5.51
N ASP A 170 4.58 -6.37 -5.99
CA ASP A 170 4.46 -6.73 -7.41
C ASP A 170 3.96 -5.54 -8.25
N PHE A 171 4.63 -5.28 -9.37
CA PHE A 171 4.11 -4.38 -10.40
C PHE A 171 3.08 -5.14 -11.27
N VAL A 172 1.79 -4.97 -10.95
CA VAL A 172 0.70 -5.70 -11.61
C VAL A 172 0.19 -4.92 -12.82
N SER A 173 0.19 -5.57 -13.99
CA SER A 173 -0.46 -5.02 -15.19
C SER A 173 -1.26 -6.08 -15.94
N PRO A 174 -2.55 -5.84 -16.25
CA PRO A 174 -3.41 -6.82 -16.92
C PRO A 174 -3.10 -7.00 -18.41
N LYS A 175 -2.34 -6.08 -19.02
CA LYS A 175 -1.86 -6.14 -20.40
C LYS A 175 -0.51 -5.46 -20.49
N ILE A 176 0.27 -5.77 -21.53
CA ILE A 176 1.54 -5.06 -21.74
C ILE A 176 1.29 -3.56 -21.90
N LEU A 177 1.95 -2.79 -21.05
CA LEU A 177 1.93 -1.34 -21.11
C LEU A 177 2.84 -0.86 -22.24
N PRO A 178 2.40 0.09 -23.09
CA PRO A 178 3.29 0.80 -24.00
C PRO A 178 4.41 1.51 -23.23
N TYR A 179 5.61 1.62 -23.82
CA TYR A 179 6.79 2.23 -23.19
C TYR A 179 6.52 3.57 -22.48
N GLY A 180 5.80 4.49 -23.13
CA GLY A 180 5.46 5.79 -22.54
C GLY A 180 4.56 5.68 -21.29
N GLN A 181 3.61 4.75 -21.30
CA GLN A 181 2.72 4.51 -20.16
C GLN A 181 3.45 3.82 -19.02
N PHE A 182 4.28 2.81 -19.31
CA PHE A 182 5.15 2.16 -18.34
C PHE A 182 6.02 3.19 -17.59
N ASN A 183 6.73 4.07 -18.33
CA ASN A 183 7.58 5.08 -17.70
C ASN A 183 6.77 6.05 -16.83
N SER A 184 5.56 6.43 -17.25
CA SER A 184 4.70 7.31 -16.46
C SER A 184 4.25 6.65 -15.15
N GLU A 185 3.85 5.38 -15.20
CA GLU A 185 3.41 4.63 -14.03
C GLU A 185 4.58 4.38 -13.06
N VAL A 186 5.74 3.96 -13.56
CA VAL A 186 6.94 3.76 -12.73
C VAL A 186 7.41 5.07 -12.12
N ASN A 187 7.44 6.17 -12.86
CA ASN A 187 7.81 7.48 -12.30
C ASN A 187 6.82 7.94 -11.21
N THR A 188 5.53 7.62 -11.35
CA THR A 188 4.52 7.92 -10.32
C THR A 188 4.79 7.11 -9.05
N LEU A 189 5.08 5.81 -9.17
CA LEU A 189 5.45 4.96 -8.04
C LEU A 189 6.74 5.42 -7.35
N LEU A 190 7.75 5.81 -8.14
CA LEU A 190 9.02 6.33 -7.60
C LEU A 190 8.83 7.68 -6.88
N ASN A 191 8.02 8.58 -7.44
CA ASN A 191 7.71 9.84 -6.77
C ASN A 191 6.93 9.61 -5.48
N LEU A 192 6.01 8.65 -5.49
CA LEU A 192 5.27 8.26 -4.30
C LEU A 192 6.21 7.74 -3.20
N PHE A 193 7.10 6.81 -3.55
CA PHE A 193 8.12 6.29 -2.66
C PHE A 193 8.99 7.39 -2.04
N LYS A 194 9.44 8.36 -2.85
CA LYS A 194 10.26 9.49 -2.40
C LYS A 194 9.52 10.42 -1.45
N GLN A 195 8.20 10.50 -1.53
CA GLN A 195 7.38 11.34 -0.64
C GLN A 195 6.97 10.59 0.63
N THR A 196 6.59 9.32 0.53
CA THR A 196 6.08 8.57 1.69
C THR A 196 7.18 8.20 2.67
N THR A 197 8.38 7.86 2.18
CA THR A 197 9.49 7.39 3.02
C THR A 197 9.93 8.46 4.05
N PRO A 198 10.19 9.72 3.66
CA PRO A 198 10.51 10.78 4.64
C PRO A 198 9.34 11.16 5.54
N ASN A 199 8.10 11.11 5.03
CA ASN A 199 6.91 11.41 5.83
C ASN A 199 6.72 10.43 6.98
N THR A 200 6.87 9.12 6.76
CA THR A 200 6.74 8.10 7.82
C THR A 200 7.81 8.29 8.91
N PHE A 201 9.03 8.65 8.52
CA PHE A 201 10.09 8.98 9.47
C PHE A 201 9.76 10.22 10.31
N THR A 202 9.33 11.29 9.65
CA THR A 202 8.95 12.55 10.30
C THR A 202 7.79 12.35 11.28
N GLN A 203 6.76 11.60 10.89
CA GLN A 203 5.64 11.26 11.77
C GLN A 203 6.10 10.52 13.03
N THR A 204 7.04 9.58 12.90
CA THR A 204 7.61 8.85 14.05
C THR A 204 8.36 9.80 15.00
N LEU A 205 9.20 10.67 14.44
CA LEU A 205 9.95 11.67 15.20
C LEU A 205 9.01 12.66 15.93
N ASP A 206 7.94 13.08 15.27
CA ASP A 206 6.96 14.00 15.82
C ASP A 206 6.22 13.38 17.04
N ILE A 207 5.84 12.09 16.96
CA ILE A 207 5.20 11.37 18.08
C ILE A 207 6.18 11.21 19.26
N ILE A 208 7.44 10.84 18.99
CA ILE A 208 8.49 10.74 20.03
C ILE A 208 8.66 12.10 20.72
N THR A 209 8.71 13.18 19.95
CA THR A 209 8.89 14.53 20.46
C THR A 209 7.69 14.94 21.33
N ALA A 210 6.46 14.78 20.84
CA ALA A 210 5.25 15.14 21.59
C ALA A 210 5.09 14.33 22.89
N THR A 211 5.44 13.05 22.89
CA THR A 211 5.36 12.20 24.10
C THR A 211 6.48 12.48 25.10
N THR A 212 7.69 12.78 24.63
CA THR A 212 8.84 13.17 25.48
C THR A 212 8.57 14.49 26.19
N ILE A 213 8.08 15.49 25.45
CA ILE A 213 7.71 16.81 25.97
C ILE A 213 6.50 16.68 26.89
N GLY A 214 5.47 15.95 26.47
CA GLY A 214 4.25 15.78 27.25
C GLY A 214 4.49 15.15 28.62
N ASN A 215 5.45 14.23 28.70
CA ASN A 215 5.86 13.63 29.97
C ASN A 215 6.95 14.43 30.71
N GLN A 216 7.46 15.52 30.12
CA GLN A 216 8.59 16.31 30.64
C GLN A 216 9.75 15.42 31.10
N LEU A 217 10.22 14.52 30.24
CA LEU A 217 11.28 13.58 30.60
C LEU A 217 12.60 14.30 30.88
N LEU A 218 13.29 13.93 31.96
CA LEU A 218 14.60 14.49 32.32
C LEU A 218 15.66 14.21 31.26
N THR A 219 16.47 15.22 30.95
CA THR A 219 17.59 15.11 30.00
C THR A 219 18.90 14.86 30.73
N SER A 220 19.78 14.03 30.16
CA SER A 220 21.08 13.68 30.77
C SER A 220 21.99 14.88 31.11
N PRO A 221 22.11 15.93 30.26
CA PRO A 221 22.88 17.12 30.64
C PRO A 221 22.11 18.07 31.57
N SER A 222 20.93 17.66 32.06
CA SER A 222 20.09 18.46 32.96
C SER A 222 19.78 19.85 32.40
N ILE A 223 19.40 19.91 31.12
CA ILE A 223 19.20 21.19 30.41
C ILE A 223 17.73 21.61 30.34
N ASN A 224 16.78 20.72 30.61
CA ASN A 224 15.37 21.09 30.81
C ASN A 224 15.02 21.40 32.26
N TRP A 225 15.94 21.24 33.21
CA TRP A 225 15.64 21.37 34.61
C TRP A 225 16.82 21.90 35.41
N ASN A 226 16.52 22.64 36.48
CA ASN A 226 17.46 23.14 37.46
C ASN A 226 17.15 22.51 38.81
N THR A 227 18.18 22.21 39.59
CA THR A 227 18.03 21.79 40.98
C THR A 227 18.14 22.97 41.92
N SER A 228 17.13 23.19 42.76
CA SER A 228 17.28 24.03 43.95
C SER A 228 17.28 23.15 45.21
N LEU A 229 18.08 23.52 46.20
CA LEU A 229 18.05 22.91 47.53
C LEU A 229 17.13 23.75 48.41
N GLN A 230 16.01 23.18 48.82
CA GLN A 230 15.12 23.78 49.82
C GLN A 230 15.39 23.16 51.19
N ASP A 231 15.66 24.00 52.18
CA ASP A 231 15.67 23.61 53.60
C ASP A 231 14.21 23.39 54.05
N ILE A 232 13.90 22.16 54.45
CA ILE A 232 12.56 21.77 54.91
C ILE A 232 12.50 21.63 56.45
N GLY A 233 13.54 22.06 57.17
CA GLY A 233 13.66 21.97 58.63
C GLY A 233 14.40 20.73 59.13
N ASP A 234 14.80 20.72 60.41
CA ASP A 234 15.49 19.60 61.09
C ASP A 234 16.78 19.08 60.41
N SER A 235 17.51 19.94 59.68
CA SER A 235 18.70 19.59 58.88
C SER A 235 18.42 18.74 57.63
N TYR A 236 17.18 18.70 57.16
CA TYR A 236 16.81 18.03 55.92
C TYR A 236 16.78 19.00 54.74
N TYR A 237 17.44 18.62 53.66
CA TYR A 237 17.37 19.31 52.38
C TYR A 237 16.55 18.49 51.39
N GLN A 238 15.65 19.14 50.67
CA GLN A 238 14.94 18.58 49.53
C GLN A 238 15.51 19.18 48.24
N LEU A 239 15.83 18.31 47.27
CA LEU A 239 16.05 18.76 45.90
C LEU A 239 14.70 19.03 45.27
N ILE A 240 14.50 20.26 44.79
CA ILE A 240 13.32 20.63 44.01
C ILE A 240 13.78 20.85 42.57
N PRO A 241 13.45 19.91 41.66
CA PRO A 241 13.62 20.13 40.25
C PRO A 241 12.63 21.21 39.79
N THR A 242 13.15 22.27 39.19
CA THR A 242 12.35 23.28 38.50
C THR A 242 12.67 23.22 37.01
N LEU A 243 11.74 23.56 36.15
CA LEU A 243 12.02 23.64 34.71
C LEU A 243 13.02 24.77 34.42
N ALA A 244 13.88 24.57 33.43
CA ALA A 244 14.87 25.56 33.02
C ALA A 244 14.26 26.65 32.13
N ASP A 245 14.90 27.82 32.10
CA ASP A 245 14.51 28.97 31.26
C ASP A 245 15.68 29.37 30.35
N TYR A 246 15.37 29.74 29.10
CA TYR A 246 16.30 30.16 28.07
C TYR A 246 15.83 31.46 27.43
N SER A 247 16.61 32.55 27.55
CA SER A 247 16.35 33.84 26.85
C SER A 247 14.87 34.29 26.85
N ASP A 248 14.26 34.36 28.05
CA ASP A 248 12.83 34.69 28.29
C ASP A 248 11.80 33.63 27.83
N CYS A 249 12.23 32.40 27.53
CA CYS A 249 11.36 31.27 27.20
C CYS A 249 11.53 30.15 28.24
N SER A 250 10.44 29.79 28.92
CA SER A 250 10.48 28.71 29.92
C SER A 250 10.25 27.34 29.29
N CYS A 251 11.00 26.33 29.71
CA CYS A 251 10.72 24.93 29.36
C CYS A 251 9.37 24.44 29.93
N SER A 252 8.84 25.16 30.92
CA SER A 252 7.46 24.98 31.40
C SER A 252 6.42 25.53 30.42
N GLU A 253 6.80 26.44 29.53
CA GLU A 253 5.92 27.14 28.59
C GLU A 253 6.07 26.68 27.14
N SER A 254 7.25 26.26 26.73
CA SER A 254 7.53 25.80 25.38
C SER A 254 8.70 24.83 25.37
N SER A 255 8.59 23.76 24.60
CA SER A 255 9.72 22.85 24.33
C SER A 255 10.73 23.41 23.35
N ASN A 256 10.36 24.48 22.64
CA ASN A 256 11.17 25.05 21.56
C ASN A 256 12.11 26.16 22.06
N CYS A 257 12.14 26.40 23.38
CA CYS A 257 13.08 27.38 23.95
C CYS A 257 14.52 26.97 23.64
N VAL A 258 15.26 27.92 23.08
CA VAL A 258 16.64 27.73 22.65
C VAL A 258 17.50 28.94 22.95
N GLN A 259 18.80 28.70 23.10
CA GLN A 259 19.83 29.72 23.26
C GLN A 259 21.12 29.26 22.55
N GLU A 260 21.86 30.21 21.96
CA GLU A 260 23.10 29.91 21.25
C GLU A 260 24.15 29.29 22.18
N LEU A 261 24.81 28.24 21.68
CA LEU A 261 25.93 27.59 22.33
C LEU A 261 27.24 28.37 22.09
N GLY A 262 28.16 28.22 23.03
CA GLY A 262 29.49 28.80 22.92
C GLY A 262 30.53 28.01 23.70
N PHE A 263 31.75 28.53 23.68
CA PHE A 263 32.82 28.12 24.58
C PHE A 263 32.84 29.09 25.77
N TYR A 264 32.81 28.55 26.98
CA TYR A 264 32.81 29.34 28.22
C TYR A 264 34.01 28.95 29.07
N ASP A 265 34.78 29.92 29.55
CA ASP A 265 35.92 29.65 30.44
C ASP A 265 35.49 29.41 31.90
N ASP A 266 36.45 29.04 32.74
CA ASP A 266 36.31 28.96 34.19
C ASP A 266 35.63 30.21 34.78
N LEU A 267 34.93 29.97 35.91
CA LEU A 267 34.16 30.99 36.61
C LEU A 267 34.98 32.27 36.82
N ASP A 268 34.42 33.41 36.43
CA ASP A 268 35.02 34.70 36.73
C ASP A 268 35.10 34.93 38.26
N ARG A 269 35.66 36.07 38.68
CA ARG A 269 35.76 36.41 40.12
C ARG A 269 34.40 36.50 40.84
N GLN A 270 33.29 36.46 40.10
CA GLN A 270 31.91 36.55 40.59
C GLN A 270 31.18 35.20 40.51
N GLY A 271 31.81 34.14 39.99
CA GLY A 271 31.18 32.84 39.84
C GLY A 271 30.37 32.70 38.56
N ILE A 272 30.60 33.53 37.53
CA ILE A 272 29.86 33.52 36.26
C ILE A 272 30.79 33.06 35.13
N PRO A 273 30.43 32.03 34.35
CA PRO A 273 31.20 31.62 33.18
C PRO A 273 31.26 32.75 32.13
N THR A 274 32.45 33.06 31.61
CA THR A 274 32.64 34.08 30.57
C THR A 274 32.64 33.44 29.18
N LEU A 275 31.81 33.96 28.27
CA LEU A 275 31.76 33.55 26.88
C LEU A 275 33.05 33.94 26.15
N GLU A 276 33.80 32.96 25.66
CA GLU A 276 35.05 33.17 24.92
C GLU A 276 34.84 33.17 23.41
N ALA A 277 33.95 32.31 22.92
CA ALA A 277 33.61 32.22 21.50
C ALA A 277 32.18 31.71 21.30
N THR A 278 31.49 32.29 20.34
CA THR A 278 30.15 31.84 19.93
C THR A 278 30.23 30.81 18.81
N ILE A 279 29.25 29.92 18.78
CA ILE A 279 29.04 28.99 17.66
C ILE A 279 27.77 29.42 16.97
N THR A 280 27.94 30.13 15.86
CA THR A 280 26.84 30.73 15.11
C THR A 280 25.79 29.68 14.75
N ASN A 281 24.52 30.00 15.04
CA ASN A 281 23.35 29.19 14.68
C ASN A 281 23.38 27.75 15.20
N PHE A 282 24.11 27.47 16.28
CA PHE A 282 24.09 26.19 16.97
C PHE A 282 23.57 26.38 18.39
N PHE A 283 22.50 25.68 18.75
CA PHE A 283 21.69 25.99 19.93
C PHE A 283 21.66 24.86 20.95
N THR A 284 21.51 25.22 22.22
CA THR A 284 21.02 24.36 23.31
C THR A 284 19.60 24.80 23.67
N GLY A 285 18.89 24.02 24.50
CA GLY A 285 17.52 24.31 24.86
C GLY A 285 16.93 23.23 25.77
N CYS A 286 15.60 23.19 25.87
CA CYS A 286 14.92 22.23 26.75
C CYS A 286 15.30 20.77 26.45
N PHE A 287 15.36 20.39 25.17
CA PHE A 287 15.75 19.04 24.77
C PHE A 287 16.91 19.09 23.79
N PRO A 288 17.97 18.26 23.95
CA PRO A 288 19.12 18.28 23.05
C PRO A 288 18.73 18.07 21.59
N VAL A 289 17.81 17.14 21.33
CA VAL A 289 17.29 16.85 19.99
C VAL A 289 16.47 18.02 19.45
N ALA A 290 15.58 18.63 20.25
CA ALA A 290 14.78 19.76 19.80
C ALA A 290 15.63 20.99 19.46
N ALA A 291 16.67 21.27 20.26
CA ALA A 291 17.62 22.34 20.00
C ALA A 291 18.50 22.05 18.79
N LEU A 292 18.96 20.80 18.62
CA LEU A 292 19.71 20.37 17.44
C LEU A 292 18.88 20.55 16.16
N LEU A 293 17.61 20.16 16.18
CA LEU A 293 16.70 20.32 15.04
C LEU A 293 16.37 21.77 14.71
N GLN A 294 16.71 22.73 15.58
CA GLN A 294 16.64 24.18 15.33
C GLN A 294 18.00 24.79 14.95
N SER A 295 19.09 24.03 15.04
CA SER A 295 20.45 24.46 14.72
C SER A 295 20.78 24.29 13.23
N THR A 296 21.84 24.94 12.75
CA THR A 296 22.40 24.75 11.41
C THR A 296 23.79 24.12 11.48
N LEU A 297 24.30 23.61 10.36
CA LEU A 297 25.67 23.09 10.26
C LEU A 297 26.67 24.16 9.75
N GLU A 298 26.29 25.43 9.74
CA GLU A 298 27.03 26.52 9.12
C GLU A 298 28.48 26.62 9.61
N CYS A 299 28.69 26.51 10.92
CA CYS A 299 30.02 26.58 11.52
C CYS A 299 30.99 25.52 10.98
N PHE A 300 30.50 24.32 10.63
CA PHE A 300 31.33 23.19 10.18
C PHE A 300 31.80 23.30 8.72
N TYR A 301 31.12 24.15 7.94
CA TYR A 301 31.51 24.51 6.56
C TYR A 301 32.34 25.79 6.51
N ASN A 302 32.37 26.58 7.58
CA ASN A 302 33.16 27.80 7.68
C ASN A 302 34.52 27.52 8.36
N GLN A 303 35.62 27.61 7.60
CA GLN A 303 36.96 27.30 8.14
C GLN A 303 37.31 28.10 9.39
N THR A 304 36.94 29.37 9.47
CA THR A 304 37.24 30.22 10.64
C THR A 304 36.48 29.73 11.87
N CYS A 305 35.17 29.47 11.73
CA CYS A 305 34.35 28.96 12.84
C CYS A 305 34.80 27.56 13.27
N PHE A 306 35.10 26.69 12.29
CA PHE A 306 35.60 25.35 12.55
C PHE A 306 36.97 25.38 13.25
N ASN A 307 37.89 26.27 12.87
CA ASN A 307 39.17 26.41 13.56
C ASN A 307 38.98 26.80 15.04
N THR A 308 38.04 27.70 15.34
CA THR A 308 37.66 28.01 16.72
C THR A 308 37.25 26.74 17.48
N PHE A 309 36.45 25.88 16.84
CA PHE A 309 36.05 24.60 17.43
C PHE A 309 37.25 23.67 17.71
N ILE A 310 38.20 23.59 16.77
CA ILE A 310 39.41 22.78 16.90
C ILE A 310 40.29 23.27 18.07
N ASP A 311 40.46 24.59 18.18
CA ASP A 311 41.31 25.23 19.18
C ASP A 311 40.86 24.88 20.62
N TYR A 312 39.54 24.82 20.86
CA TYR A 312 38.98 24.50 22.18
C TYR A 312 38.77 23.01 22.45
N CYS A 313 38.60 22.19 21.42
CA CYS A 313 38.28 20.76 21.58
C CYS A 313 39.49 19.83 21.46
N VAL A 314 40.69 20.30 21.08
CA VAL A 314 41.91 19.49 20.90
C VAL A 314 41.68 18.30 19.95
N THR A 315 41.39 18.57 18.68
CA THR A 315 41.19 17.54 17.63
C THR A 315 42.12 17.73 16.44
N ASN A 316 42.50 16.62 15.78
CA ASN A 316 43.12 16.64 14.43
C ASN A 316 42.04 16.41 13.35
N ALA A 317 40.96 17.19 13.39
CA ALA A 317 39.87 17.03 12.45
C ALA A 317 39.92 18.08 11.32
N THR A 318 39.41 17.73 10.14
CA THR A 318 39.35 18.62 8.98
C THR A 318 37.93 19.15 8.80
N SER A 319 37.81 20.41 8.39
CA SER A 319 36.53 21.06 8.09
C SER A 319 35.82 20.39 6.91
N MET A 320 34.50 20.57 6.79
CA MET A 320 33.78 20.19 5.58
C MET A 320 34.14 21.17 4.46
N ASN A 321 34.88 20.70 3.45
CA ASN A 321 35.09 21.51 2.26
C ASN A 321 33.85 21.42 1.36
N TYR A 322 33.01 22.46 1.41
CA TYR A 322 31.81 22.60 0.56
C TYR A 322 32.11 22.37 -0.93
N SER A 323 33.32 22.70 -1.39
CA SER A 323 33.76 22.53 -2.77
C SER A 323 33.92 21.06 -3.20
N SER A 324 34.10 20.13 -2.24
CA SER A 324 34.30 18.70 -2.50
C SER A 324 33.03 17.85 -2.39
N LEU A 325 31.98 18.36 -1.75
CA LEU A 325 30.70 17.68 -1.52
C LEU A 325 29.55 18.66 -1.78
N PRO A 326 29.11 18.85 -3.03
CA PRO A 326 27.98 19.72 -3.33
C PRO A 326 26.71 19.16 -2.69
N SER A 327 26.15 19.88 -1.72
CA SER A 327 24.88 19.55 -1.08
C SER A 327 23.72 20.27 -1.79
N ARG A 328 22.55 19.63 -1.86
CA ARG A 328 21.30 20.29 -2.29
C ARG A 328 20.73 21.23 -1.23
N PHE A 329 21.20 21.12 0.02
CA PHE A 329 20.80 21.99 1.11
C PHE A 329 21.72 23.21 1.16
N ASN A 330 21.16 24.38 1.46
CA ASN A 330 21.96 25.57 1.71
C ASN A 330 22.67 25.43 3.07
N ILE A 331 23.81 26.09 3.24
CA ILE A 331 24.64 26.05 4.46
C ILE A 331 23.89 26.53 5.72
N ASP A 332 22.92 27.42 5.54
CA ASP A 332 22.05 27.98 6.57
C ASP A 332 20.77 27.16 6.80
N THR A 333 20.62 26.02 6.12
CA THR A 333 19.45 25.13 6.31
C THR A 333 19.49 24.54 7.71
N VAL A 334 18.35 24.62 8.39
CA VAL A 334 18.18 24.05 9.72
C VAL A 334 18.26 22.52 9.64
N ILE A 335 18.97 21.89 10.57
CA ILE A 335 19.16 20.43 10.65
C ILE A 335 17.80 19.71 10.67
N GLY A 336 16.78 20.28 11.30
CA GLY A 336 15.43 19.72 11.30
C GLY A 336 14.86 19.49 9.89
N ASP A 337 15.09 20.41 8.95
CA ASP A 337 14.60 20.26 7.58
C ASP A 337 15.45 19.27 6.77
N ILE A 338 16.75 19.18 7.07
CA ILE A 338 17.64 18.15 6.52
C ILE A 338 17.18 16.74 6.99
N VAL A 339 16.87 16.60 8.28
CA VAL A 339 16.44 15.34 8.90
C VAL A 339 15.05 14.90 8.42
N LYS A 340 14.10 15.83 8.24
CA LYS A 340 12.77 15.53 7.65
C LYS A 340 12.88 14.96 6.24
N GLU A 341 13.94 15.29 5.53
CA GLU A 341 14.27 14.83 4.18
C GLU A 341 15.23 13.61 4.19
N LEU A 342 15.34 12.91 5.33
CA LEU A 342 16.22 11.76 5.55
C LEU A 342 17.70 12.04 5.27
N MET A 343 18.10 13.31 5.30
CA MET A 343 19.45 13.75 4.99
C MET A 343 19.93 13.34 3.58
N ILE A 344 19.00 13.01 2.68
CA ILE A 344 19.30 12.50 1.33
C ILE A 344 19.70 13.64 0.41
N GLU A 345 20.86 13.50 -0.24
CA GLU A 345 21.30 14.48 -1.25
C GLU A 345 20.72 14.20 -2.64
N GLN A 346 20.72 12.94 -3.07
CA GLN A 346 20.27 12.55 -4.41
C GLN A 346 19.59 11.18 -4.41
N TRP A 347 18.54 11.07 -5.22
CA TRP A 347 17.85 9.81 -5.51
C TRP A 347 18.25 9.30 -6.89
N ASN A 348 19.04 8.23 -6.95
CA ASN A 348 19.52 7.61 -8.19
C ASN A 348 18.65 6.40 -8.54
N ASN A 349 17.87 6.50 -9.62
CA ASN A 349 16.89 5.49 -10.00
C ASN A 349 17.16 5.01 -11.42
N GLU A 350 17.12 3.70 -11.65
CA GLU A 350 17.22 3.08 -12.98
C GLU A 350 15.96 2.26 -13.28
N THR A 351 15.48 2.32 -14.52
CA THR A 351 14.30 1.56 -14.97
C THR A 351 14.62 0.80 -16.26
N ASN A 352 14.12 -0.43 -16.39
CA ASN A 352 14.36 -1.27 -17.57
C ASN A 352 13.04 -1.82 -18.15
N TYR A 353 12.58 -1.22 -19.24
CA TYR A 353 11.37 -1.67 -19.95
C TYR A 353 11.56 -3.04 -20.62
N THR A 354 12.78 -3.39 -21.03
CA THR A 354 13.05 -4.67 -21.71
C THR A 354 12.82 -5.82 -20.74
N ASP A 355 13.33 -5.70 -19.52
CA ASP A 355 13.15 -6.72 -18.48
C ASP A 355 11.67 -6.86 -18.10
N TYR A 356 10.96 -5.74 -17.95
CA TYR A 356 9.50 -5.74 -17.75
C TYR A 356 8.76 -6.50 -18.87
N TYR A 357 9.05 -6.19 -20.13
CA TYR A 357 8.40 -6.83 -21.27
C TYR A 357 8.69 -8.34 -21.31
N GLN A 358 9.93 -8.73 -21.03
CA GLN A 358 10.35 -10.12 -20.99
C GLN A 358 9.69 -10.90 -19.84
N GLN A 359 9.52 -10.29 -18.67
CA GLN A 359 8.80 -10.93 -17.56
C GLN A 359 7.29 -11.04 -17.82
N CYS A 360 6.68 -10.06 -18.50
CA CYS A 360 5.25 -10.09 -18.79
C CYS A 360 4.86 -11.26 -19.72
N THR A 361 5.76 -11.70 -20.62
CA THR A 361 5.57 -12.87 -21.51
C THR A 361 4.17 -12.95 -22.15
N PRO A 362 3.81 -12.03 -23.06
CA PRO A 362 2.44 -11.96 -23.59
C PRO A 362 2.06 -13.26 -24.31
N SER A 363 0.96 -13.89 -23.90
CA SER A 363 0.52 -15.18 -24.44
C SER A 363 -0.10 -15.07 -25.84
N TYR A 364 -0.80 -13.97 -26.12
CA TYR A 364 -1.35 -13.68 -27.44
C TYR A 364 -1.42 -12.17 -27.67
N CYS A 365 -1.33 -11.77 -28.93
CA CYS A 365 -1.55 -10.40 -29.37
C CYS A 365 -2.66 -10.41 -30.43
N THR A 366 -3.77 -9.72 -30.18
CA THR A 366 -4.85 -9.55 -31.14
C THR A 366 -4.66 -8.26 -31.90
N TYR A 367 -4.80 -8.33 -33.23
CA TYR A 367 -4.77 -7.16 -34.10
C TYR A 367 -5.86 -7.30 -35.15
N SER A 368 -6.56 -6.20 -35.46
CA SER A 368 -7.62 -6.19 -36.46
C SER A 368 -7.04 -5.86 -37.83
N ILE A 369 -7.25 -6.75 -38.81
CA ILE A 369 -6.90 -6.52 -40.21
C ILE A 369 -8.13 -6.66 -41.10
N VAL A 370 -8.36 -5.67 -41.96
CA VAL A 370 -9.40 -5.73 -42.98
C VAL A 370 -8.89 -6.60 -44.13
N LYS A 371 -9.22 -7.90 -44.10
CA LYS A 371 -8.87 -8.85 -45.17
C LYS A 371 -9.90 -8.83 -46.29
N ARG A 372 -9.43 -8.83 -47.55
CA ARG A 372 -10.28 -9.13 -48.71
C ARG A 372 -10.74 -10.59 -48.64
N LYS A 373 -11.96 -10.87 -49.11
CA LYS A 373 -12.50 -12.24 -49.12
C LYS A 373 -11.63 -13.15 -49.99
N ASP A 374 -11.40 -14.37 -49.51
CA ASP A 374 -10.58 -15.39 -50.19
C ASP A 374 -11.12 -15.68 -51.60
N ILE A 375 -10.23 -15.97 -52.54
CA ILE A 375 -10.59 -16.34 -53.91
C ILE A 375 -11.49 -17.59 -53.94
N LEU A 376 -11.30 -18.54 -53.03
CA LEU A 376 -12.16 -19.72 -52.86
C LEU A 376 -13.57 -19.32 -52.43
N TYR A 377 -13.70 -18.35 -51.52
CA TYR A 377 -14.98 -17.80 -51.10
C TYR A 377 -15.66 -17.07 -52.27
N ILE A 378 -14.91 -16.29 -53.05
CA ILE A 378 -15.42 -15.61 -54.25
C ILE A 378 -15.92 -16.62 -55.28
N PHE A 379 -15.12 -17.66 -55.60
CA PHE A 379 -15.50 -18.69 -56.57
C PHE A 379 -16.72 -19.51 -56.13
N THR A 380 -16.75 -19.97 -54.88
CA THR A 380 -17.90 -20.72 -54.36
C THR A 380 -19.17 -19.88 -54.32
N THR A 381 -19.06 -18.59 -53.97
CA THR A 381 -20.17 -17.64 -54.02
C THR A 381 -20.66 -17.41 -55.45
N LEU A 382 -19.75 -17.30 -56.43
CA LEU A 382 -20.11 -17.16 -57.85
C LEU A 382 -20.79 -18.43 -58.41
N ILE A 383 -20.33 -19.63 -58.05
CA ILE A 383 -20.95 -20.91 -58.45
C ILE A 383 -22.34 -21.03 -57.82
N ALA A 384 -22.49 -20.67 -56.55
CA ALA A 384 -23.77 -20.66 -55.85
C ALA A 384 -24.75 -19.65 -56.46
N LEU A 385 -24.31 -18.42 -56.77
CA LEU A 385 -25.11 -17.39 -57.42
C LEU A 385 -25.53 -17.78 -58.83
N THR A 386 -24.61 -18.27 -59.66
CA THR A 386 -24.91 -18.69 -61.03
C THR A 386 -25.82 -19.93 -61.06
N GLY A 387 -25.58 -20.89 -60.17
CA GLY A 387 -26.44 -22.07 -59.99
C GLY A 387 -27.85 -21.71 -59.53
N GLY A 388 -27.96 -20.83 -58.53
CA GLY A 388 -29.22 -20.32 -58.01
C GLY A 388 -29.99 -19.50 -59.05
N LEU A 389 -29.31 -18.59 -59.75
CA LEU A 389 -29.90 -17.73 -60.78
C LEU A 389 -30.42 -18.52 -61.98
N VAL A 390 -29.65 -19.48 -62.49
CA VAL A 390 -30.09 -20.35 -63.61
C VAL A 390 -31.30 -21.20 -63.21
N THR A 391 -31.34 -21.64 -61.95
CA THR A 391 -32.47 -22.44 -61.45
C THR A 391 -33.71 -21.57 -61.27
N ALA A 392 -33.57 -20.38 -60.68
CA ALA A 392 -34.65 -19.40 -60.53
C ALA A 392 -35.21 -18.94 -61.88
N LEU A 393 -34.35 -18.64 -62.86
CA LEU A 393 -34.74 -18.25 -64.22
C LEU A 393 -35.43 -19.39 -65.00
N LYS A 394 -35.25 -20.66 -64.62
CA LYS A 394 -36.00 -21.77 -65.22
C LYS A 394 -37.35 -22.01 -64.55
N LEU A 395 -37.49 -21.65 -63.28
CA LEU A 395 -38.68 -21.94 -62.48
C LEU A 395 -39.68 -20.78 -62.45
N LEU A 396 -39.18 -19.54 -62.38
CA LEU A 396 -40.01 -18.34 -62.22
C LEU A 396 -40.79 -17.97 -63.49
N PRO A 397 -40.24 -17.98 -64.71
CA PRO A 397 -41.00 -17.57 -65.90
C PRO A 397 -42.26 -18.42 -66.16
N PRO A 398 -42.25 -19.75 -66.03
CA PRO A 398 -43.48 -20.55 -66.15
C PRO A 398 -44.54 -20.18 -65.11
N LEU A 399 -44.14 -19.95 -63.85
CA LEU A 399 -45.05 -19.57 -62.77
C LEU A 399 -45.63 -18.16 -62.96
N VAL A 400 -44.80 -17.20 -63.37
CA VAL A 400 -45.22 -15.84 -63.70
C VAL A 400 -46.17 -15.86 -64.89
N ILE A 401 -45.88 -16.65 -65.93
CA ILE A 401 -46.78 -16.82 -67.09
C ILE A 401 -48.11 -17.47 -66.69
N LEU A 402 -48.10 -18.46 -65.78
CA LEU A 402 -49.33 -19.06 -65.25
C LEU A 402 -50.13 -18.07 -64.40
N LEU A 403 -49.48 -17.23 -63.59
CA LEU A 403 -50.12 -16.18 -62.81
C LEU A 403 -50.71 -15.09 -63.71
N ILE A 404 -49.97 -14.64 -64.73
CA ILE A 404 -50.44 -13.67 -65.73
C ILE A 404 -51.64 -14.24 -66.49
N ARG A 405 -51.60 -15.52 -66.91
CA ARG A 405 -52.75 -16.19 -67.55
C ARG A 405 -53.95 -16.29 -66.62
N LYS A 406 -53.74 -16.57 -65.33
CA LYS A 406 -54.81 -16.68 -64.33
C LYS A 406 -55.45 -15.32 -63.99
N ILE A 407 -54.65 -14.24 -64.00
CA ILE A 407 -55.14 -12.86 -63.83
C ILE A 407 -55.90 -12.41 -65.07
N ASN A 408 -55.36 -12.61 -66.28
CA ASN A 408 -56.05 -12.28 -67.53
C ASN A 408 -57.35 -13.07 -67.74
N ASN A 409 -57.40 -14.33 -67.30
CA ASN A 409 -58.63 -15.13 -67.37
C ASN A 409 -59.69 -14.69 -66.33
N ARG A 410 -59.28 -14.05 -65.22
CA ARG A 410 -60.24 -13.41 -64.30
C ARG A 410 -60.81 -12.11 -64.87
N THR A 411 -60.04 -11.36 -65.66
CA THR A 411 -60.52 -10.13 -66.33
C THR A 411 -61.41 -10.44 -67.54
N LYS A 412 -61.26 -11.59 -68.20
CA LYS A 412 -62.11 -12.01 -69.33
C LYS A 412 -63.44 -12.68 -68.93
N ASN A 413 -63.58 -13.14 -67.69
CA ASN A 413 -64.78 -13.87 -67.23
C ASN A 413 -65.82 -12.99 -66.49
N ASN A 414 -65.66 -11.67 -66.46
CA ASN A 414 -66.64 -10.74 -65.87
C ASN A 414 -67.54 -10.02 -66.90
N ALA A 415 -67.55 -10.48 -68.16
CA ALA A 415 -68.59 -10.12 -69.11
C ALA A 415 -69.32 -11.40 -69.54
N VAL A 416 -70.64 -11.40 -69.31
CA VAL A 416 -71.63 -12.47 -69.59
C VAL A 416 -71.86 -13.45 -68.42
N ILE A 417 -72.93 -13.16 -67.69
CA ILE A 417 -73.64 -14.07 -66.78
C ILE A 417 -74.60 -14.93 -67.62
N ASP A 418 -74.65 -16.25 -67.41
CA ASP A 418 -75.94 -16.93 -67.28
C ASP A 418 -75.85 -18.18 -66.38
N LYS A 419 -76.91 -18.36 -65.58
CA LYS A 419 -77.16 -19.36 -64.55
C LYS A 419 -77.71 -20.65 -65.17
N ASN A 420 -77.11 -21.79 -64.84
CA ASN A 420 -77.78 -23.01 -64.37
C ASN A 420 -76.84 -24.21 -64.53
N THR A 421 -76.19 -24.61 -63.43
CA THR A 421 -76.32 -25.94 -62.81
C THR A 421 -75.40 -25.93 -61.60
N GLU A 422 -75.97 -25.71 -60.42
CA GLU A 422 -75.28 -26.00 -59.18
C GLU A 422 -75.24 -27.51 -59.00
N LYS A 423 -74.06 -28.12 -59.11
CA LYS A 423 -73.78 -29.35 -58.36
C LYS A 423 -72.39 -29.24 -57.78
N ARG A 424 -72.38 -28.95 -56.47
CA ARG A 424 -71.24 -29.03 -55.54
C ARG A 424 -70.25 -30.11 -55.99
N MET A 425 -69.13 -29.69 -56.58
CA MET A 425 -68.00 -30.57 -56.81
C MET A 425 -66.86 -30.09 -55.92
N MET A 426 -66.69 -30.87 -54.85
CA MET A 426 -65.64 -30.83 -53.84
C MET A 426 -64.32 -30.30 -54.38
N LEU A 427 -63.68 -29.39 -53.63
CA LEU A 427 -62.30 -28.95 -53.83
C LEU A 427 -61.34 -30.15 -54.02
N SER A 428 -61.64 -31.30 -53.38
CA SER A 428 -60.89 -32.55 -53.52
C SER A 428 -60.95 -33.20 -54.92
N GLY A 429 -62.02 -32.99 -55.69
CA GLY A 429 -62.17 -33.55 -57.04
C GLY A 429 -61.34 -32.82 -58.10
N ARG A 430 -61.23 -31.49 -57.98
CA ARG A 430 -60.31 -30.69 -58.80
C ARG A 430 -58.86 -30.93 -58.42
N LEU A 431 -58.58 -31.11 -57.13
CA LEU A 431 -57.26 -31.55 -56.67
C LEU A 431 -56.92 -32.94 -57.23
N ARG A 432 -57.82 -33.92 -57.22
CA ARG A 432 -57.58 -35.26 -57.79
C ARG A 432 -57.26 -35.24 -59.28
N LEU A 433 -58.01 -34.51 -60.09
CA LEU A 433 -57.73 -34.39 -61.52
C LEU A 433 -56.37 -33.73 -61.80
N ILE A 434 -56.01 -32.70 -61.03
CA ILE A 434 -54.69 -32.08 -61.12
C ILE A 434 -53.60 -33.04 -60.63
N PHE A 435 -53.86 -33.82 -59.58
CA PHE A 435 -52.93 -34.84 -59.09
C PHE A 435 -52.73 -35.97 -60.09
N ASP A 436 -53.76 -36.40 -60.80
CA ASP A 436 -53.66 -37.45 -61.82
C ASP A 436 -52.89 -36.95 -63.05
N GLU A 437 -53.13 -35.71 -63.50
CA GLU A 437 -52.36 -35.09 -64.61
C GLU A 437 -50.89 -34.87 -64.23
N ILE A 438 -50.62 -34.46 -62.98
CA ILE A 438 -49.26 -34.33 -62.43
C ILE A 438 -48.59 -35.70 -62.33
N LYS A 439 -49.31 -36.72 -61.85
CA LYS A 439 -48.80 -38.10 -61.67
C LYS A 439 -48.45 -38.73 -63.01
N GLU A 440 -49.24 -38.51 -64.06
CA GLU A 440 -48.96 -38.99 -65.41
C GLU A 440 -47.75 -38.29 -66.04
N LYS A 441 -47.63 -36.96 -65.86
CA LYS A 441 -46.44 -36.20 -66.29
C LYS A 441 -45.18 -36.54 -65.50
N LEU A 442 -45.28 -36.85 -64.21
CA LEU A 442 -44.15 -37.34 -63.41
C LEU A 442 -43.75 -38.77 -63.78
N ALA A 443 -44.70 -39.61 -64.19
CA ALA A 443 -44.42 -40.98 -64.61
C ALA A 443 -43.65 -41.08 -65.94
N THR A 444 -43.81 -40.08 -66.81
CA THR A 444 -43.18 -39.99 -68.14
C THR A 444 -41.95 -39.07 -68.17
N LEU A 445 -41.64 -38.37 -67.07
CA LEU A 445 -40.56 -37.40 -66.99
C LEU A 445 -39.19 -38.07 -67.15
N ASN A 446 -38.39 -37.56 -68.09
CA ASN A 446 -37.01 -37.96 -68.30
C ASN A 446 -36.11 -36.71 -68.38
N THR A 447 -35.38 -36.40 -67.32
CA THR A 447 -34.53 -35.19 -67.26
C THR A 447 -33.13 -35.39 -67.85
N PHE A 448 -32.82 -36.61 -68.29
CA PHE A 448 -31.53 -37.02 -68.88
C PHE A 448 -31.73 -37.57 -70.30
N GLU A 449 -32.70 -37.00 -71.03
CA GLU A 449 -33.00 -37.37 -72.41
C GLU A 449 -31.75 -37.22 -73.30
N SER A 450 -31.43 -38.29 -74.04
CA SER A 450 -30.38 -38.30 -75.07
C SER A 450 -31.00 -38.81 -76.36
N SER A 451 -30.35 -38.58 -77.50
CA SER A 451 -30.82 -38.99 -78.83
C SER A 451 -30.77 -40.52 -79.07
N SER A 452 -30.62 -41.33 -78.02
CA SER A 452 -30.64 -42.80 -78.10
C SER A 452 -32.08 -43.30 -78.21
N HIS A 453 -32.33 -44.18 -79.19
CA HIS A 453 -33.62 -44.84 -79.41
C HIS A 453 -33.70 -46.23 -78.75
N ASP A 454 -32.69 -46.62 -77.97
CA ASP A 454 -32.66 -47.90 -77.29
C ASP A 454 -33.62 -47.91 -76.08
N ILE A 455 -34.49 -48.92 -76.03
CA ILE A 455 -35.53 -49.08 -74.99
C ILE A 455 -34.90 -49.24 -73.61
N GLU A 456 -33.75 -49.93 -73.51
CA GLU A 456 -33.06 -50.09 -72.23
C GLU A 456 -32.49 -48.75 -71.75
N ASP A 457 -31.82 -48.00 -72.62
CA ASP A 457 -31.25 -46.70 -72.28
C ASP A 457 -32.34 -45.70 -71.84
N VAL A 458 -33.51 -45.67 -72.50
CA VAL A 458 -34.64 -44.82 -72.10
C VAL A 458 -35.19 -45.21 -70.72
N GLN A 459 -35.24 -46.51 -70.39
CA GLN A 459 -35.64 -46.95 -69.05
C GLN A 459 -34.63 -46.53 -67.99
N TYR A 460 -33.33 -46.63 -68.25
CA TYR A 460 -32.28 -46.18 -67.34
C TYR A 460 -32.26 -44.66 -67.15
N GLN A 461 -32.52 -43.89 -68.20
CA GLN A 461 -32.66 -42.44 -68.09
C GLN A 461 -33.85 -42.05 -67.20
N ARG A 462 -34.98 -42.77 -67.30
CA ARG A 462 -36.14 -42.59 -66.41
C ARG A 462 -35.83 -43.00 -64.96
N ILE A 463 -35.09 -44.07 -64.73
CA ILE A 463 -34.66 -44.50 -63.39
C ILE A 463 -33.69 -43.48 -62.77
N THR A 464 -32.73 -42.98 -63.56
CA THR A 464 -31.78 -41.93 -63.16
C THR A 464 -32.51 -40.63 -62.83
N THR A 465 -33.54 -40.29 -63.61
CA THR A 465 -34.44 -39.16 -63.34
C THR A 465 -35.18 -39.31 -62.01
N ARG A 466 -35.70 -40.52 -61.70
CA ARG A 466 -36.38 -40.79 -60.41
C ARG A 466 -35.45 -40.68 -59.22
N TRP A 467 -34.26 -41.27 -59.29
CA TRP A 467 -33.24 -41.15 -58.25
C TRP A 467 -32.75 -39.71 -58.09
N TYR A 468 -32.56 -39.00 -59.20
CA TYR A 468 -32.23 -37.57 -59.18
C TYR A 468 -33.29 -36.77 -58.44
N ILE A 469 -34.58 -36.97 -58.72
CA ILE A 469 -35.67 -36.24 -58.06
C ILE A 469 -35.75 -36.59 -56.56
N ILE A 470 -35.69 -37.87 -56.19
CA ILE A 470 -35.76 -38.32 -54.80
C ILE A 470 -34.57 -37.77 -53.99
N LEU A 471 -33.36 -37.91 -54.51
CA LEU A 471 -32.15 -37.42 -53.84
C LEU A 471 -32.13 -35.90 -53.76
N PHE A 472 -32.57 -35.20 -54.81
CA PHE A 472 -32.62 -33.75 -54.84
C PHE A 472 -33.62 -33.19 -53.82
N PHE A 473 -34.86 -33.69 -53.78
CA PHE A 473 -35.84 -33.22 -52.80
C PHE A 473 -35.50 -33.66 -51.37
N GLY A 474 -35.02 -34.89 -51.19
CA GLY A 474 -34.59 -35.40 -49.87
C GLY A 474 -33.44 -34.57 -49.29
N SER A 475 -32.40 -34.31 -50.08
CA SER A 475 -31.28 -33.47 -49.65
C SER A 475 -31.67 -32.01 -49.46
N ALA A 476 -32.55 -31.44 -50.29
CA ALA A 476 -33.04 -30.08 -50.12
C ALA A 476 -33.83 -29.90 -48.81
N VAL A 477 -34.66 -30.87 -48.42
CA VAL A 477 -35.40 -30.84 -47.15
C VAL A 477 -34.46 -30.96 -45.96
N ILE A 478 -33.49 -31.87 -46.02
CA ILE A 478 -32.47 -32.05 -44.98
C ILE A 478 -31.64 -30.76 -44.82
N LEU A 479 -31.18 -30.19 -45.93
CA LEU A 479 -30.41 -28.93 -45.92
C LEU A 479 -31.22 -27.79 -45.33
N LEU A 480 -32.48 -27.63 -45.73
CA LEU A 480 -33.36 -26.57 -45.24
C LEU A 480 -33.61 -26.69 -43.73
N PHE A 481 -33.75 -27.92 -43.23
CA PHE A 481 -33.87 -28.20 -41.79
C PHE A 481 -32.56 -27.91 -41.04
N CYS A 482 -31.41 -28.38 -41.57
CA CYS A 482 -30.09 -28.12 -40.98
C CYS A 482 -29.74 -26.63 -40.95
N THR A 483 -30.05 -25.87 -42.01
CA THR A 483 -29.79 -24.43 -42.07
C THR A 483 -30.77 -23.61 -41.21
N GLY A 484 -32.02 -24.08 -41.08
CA GLY A 484 -33.04 -23.42 -40.26
C GLY A 484 -32.83 -23.61 -38.76
N LEU A 485 -32.23 -24.73 -38.35
CA LEU A 485 -31.84 -24.99 -36.96
C LEU A 485 -30.47 -24.45 -36.59
N SER A 486 -29.68 -24.02 -37.57
CA SER A 486 -28.37 -23.42 -37.33
C SER A 486 -28.55 -22.05 -36.68
N THR A 487 -28.00 -21.88 -35.49
CA THR A 487 -27.84 -20.60 -34.82
C THR A 487 -26.44 -20.07 -35.09
N THR A 488 -26.30 -18.74 -35.15
CA THR A 488 -25.00 -18.07 -35.25
C THR A 488 -24.80 -17.18 -34.05
N MET A 489 -23.62 -17.27 -33.44
CA MET A 489 -23.17 -16.28 -32.47
C MET A 489 -22.79 -15.01 -33.23
N THR A 490 -23.55 -13.93 -33.02
CA THR A 490 -23.23 -12.62 -33.57
C THR A 490 -22.65 -11.75 -32.46
N THR A 491 -21.45 -11.22 -32.69
CA THR A 491 -20.84 -10.23 -31.79
C THR A 491 -21.32 -8.85 -32.20
N ILE A 492 -22.02 -8.17 -31.30
CA ILE A 492 -22.44 -6.78 -31.49
C ILE A 492 -21.35 -5.88 -30.91
N THR A 493 -20.98 -4.83 -31.62
CA THR A 493 -20.03 -3.82 -31.17
C THR A 493 -20.71 -2.47 -31.06
N VAL A 494 -20.74 -1.91 -29.85
CA VAL A 494 -21.23 -0.55 -29.57
C VAL A 494 -20.02 0.34 -29.34
N LYS A 495 -19.84 1.37 -30.17
CA LYS A 495 -18.75 2.35 -29.98
C LYS A 495 -19.15 3.39 -28.94
N SER A 496 -18.21 3.76 -28.07
CA SER A 496 -18.36 4.81 -27.05
C SER A 496 -19.70 4.71 -26.28
N PRO A 497 -19.94 3.60 -25.55
CA PRO A 497 -21.19 3.34 -24.85
C PRO A 497 -21.43 4.37 -23.73
N SER A 498 -22.64 4.94 -23.69
CA SER A 498 -23.05 5.79 -22.56
C SER A 498 -23.26 4.95 -21.29
N LEU A 499 -23.09 5.58 -20.12
CA LEU A 499 -23.29 4.92 -18.83
C LEU A 499 -24.67 4.23 -18.72
N PRO A 500 -25.80 4.87 -19.07
CA PRO A 500 -27.12 4.22 -19.02
C PRO A 500 -27.22 3.00 -19.96
N LEU A 501 -26.55 3.03 -21.11
CA LEU A 501 -26.54 1.90 -22.04
C LEU A 501 -25.74 0.73 -21.46
N TYR A 502 -24.55 1.02 -20.91
CA TYR A 502 -23.73 0.01 -20.24
C TYR A 502 -24.47 -0.64 -19.08
N THR A 503 -25.13 0.15 -18.20
CA THR A 503 -25.88 -0.40 -17.07
C THR A 503 -27.02 -1.30 -17.52
N ASN A 504 -27.73 -0.93 -18.60
CA ASN A 504 -28.78 -1.77 -19.17
C ASN A 504 -28.24 -3.09 -19.74
N LEU A 505 -27.10 -3.05 -20.43
CA LEU A 505 -26.44 -4.24 -20.98
C LEU A 505 -25.95 -5.17 -19.88
N GLN A 506 -25.42 -4.60 -18.78
CA GLN A 506 -24.97 -5.34 -17.61
C GLN A 506 -26.15 -6.04 -16.90
N GLN A 507 -27.24 -5.31 -16.65
CA GLN A 507 -28.45 -5.86 -16.01
C GLN A 507 -29.11 -6.97 -16.84
N SER A 508 -28.90 -6.96 -18.16
CA SER A 508 -29.44 -7.97 -19.08
C SER A 508 -28.67 -9.31 -19.03
N ASN A 509 -27.61 -9.44 -18.21
CA ASN A 509 -26.81 -10.66 -18.04
C ASN A 509 -26.35 -11.30 -19.35
N ILE A 510 -25.92 -10.47 -20.30
CA ILE A 510 -25.48 -10.93 -21.61
C ILE A 510 -24.09 -11.57 -21.49
N SER A 511 -23.96 -12.80 -22.01
CA SER A 511 -22.70 -13.53 -21.96
C SER A 511 -21.62 -12.84 -22.80
N GLY A 512 -20.46 -12.61 -22.20
CA GLY A 512 -19.28 -12.05 -22.87
C GLY A 512 -19.36 -10.55 -23.17
N LEU A 513 -20.05 -9.78 -22.33
CA LEU A 513 -19.96 -8.32 -22.35
C LEU A 513 -18.53 -7.89 -21.96
N LEU A 514 -17.82 -7.27 -22.88
CA LEU A 514 -16.44 -6.82 -22.73
C LEU A 514 -16.35 -5.36 -23.18
N CYS A 515 -15.93 -4.48 -22.28
CA CYS A 515 -15.96 -3.03 -22.47
C CYS A 515 -14.61 -2.42 -22.11
N PRO A 516 -13.58 -2.53 -22.97
CA PRO A 516 -12.25 -1.99 -22.69
C PRO A 516 -12.29 -0.48 -22.43
N CYS A 517 -11.67 -0.07 -21.32
CA CYS A 517 -11.48 1.34 -20.99
C CYS A 517 -10.42 1.95 -21.90
N SER A 518 -10.60 3.22 -22.31
CA SER A 518 -9.54 4.00 -22.96
C SER A 518 -8.42 4.36 -21.98
N ARG A 519 -8.76 4.52 -20.69
CA ARG A 519 -7.81 4.66 -19.58
C ARG A 519 -7.96 3.50 -18.61
N ILE A 520 -6.89 2.75 -18.40
CA ILE A 520 -6.86 1.58 -17.51
C ILE A 520 -6.77 2.02 -16.05
N THR A 521 -6.16 3.17 -15.79
CA THR A 521 -5.91 3.67 -14.44
C THR A 521 -6.75 4.91 -14.19
N VAL A 522 -7.38 4.96 -13.00
CA VAL A 522 -8.20 6.10 -12.57
C VAL A 522 -7.81 6.46 -11.14
N LYS A 523 -7.28 7.67 -10.93
CA LYS A 523 -6.89 8.16 -9.59
C LYS A 523 -8.08 8.22 -8.64
N TYR A 524 -7.91 7.78 -7.40
CA TYR A 524 -8.99 7.81 -6.40
C TYR A 524 -9.57 9.21 -6.20
N VAL A 525 -8.73 10.26 -6.22
CA VAL A 525 -9.17 11.65 -6.06
C VAL A 525 -10.25 12.10 -7.05
N THR A 526 -10.38 11.42 -8.18
CA THR A 526 -11.37 11.79 -9.21
C THR A 526 -12.80 11.38 -8.85
N PHE A 527 -12.97 10.35 -8.03
CA PHE A 527 -14.28 9.80 -7.70
C PHE A 527 -14.50 9.54 -6.22
N LEU A 528 -13.49 9.64 -5.36
CA LEU A 528 -13.56 9.40 -3.92
C LEU A 528 -13.25 10.69 -3.15
N LEU A 529 -14.05 10.98 -2.13
CA LEU A 529 -13.90 12.15 -1.27
C LEU A 529 -14.02 11.73 0.21
N PHE A 530 -13.00 12.06 1.01
CA PHE A 530 -13.00 11.97 2.47
C PHE A 530 -13.11 13.36 3.11
N GLN A 531 -13.94 13.48 4.14
CA GLN A 531 -14.13 14.70 4.93
C GLN A 531 -14.25 14.39 6.43
N PRO A 532 -13.15 13.96 7.08
CA PRO A 532 -13.18 13.59 8.48
C PRO A 532 -13.55 14.79 9.35
N SER A 533 -14.43 14.58 10.33
CA SER A 533 -14.73 15.51 11.40
C SER A 533 -13.96 15.12 12.65
N TYR A 534 -13.09 16.00 13.12
CA TYR A 534 -12.33 15.80 14.36
C TYR A 534 -13.14 16.17 15.59
N HIS A 535 -12.75 15.60 16.73
CA HIS A 535 -13.35 15.84 18.04
C HIS A 535 -13.39 17.34 18.37
N PRO A 536 -14.48 17.86 18.96
CA PRO A 536 -14.64 19.31 19.23
C PRO A 536 -13.48 19.94 20.00
N ILE A 537 -12.79 19.17 20.87
CA ILE A 537 -11.60 19.62 21.59
C ILE A 537 -10.51 20.18 20.66
N CYS A 538 -10.33 19.60 19.48
CA CYS A 538 -9.31 19.98 18.51
C CYS A 538 -9.59 21.30 17.78
N LYS A 539 -10.76 21.91 18.00
CA LYS A 539 -11.15 23.23 17.46
C LYS A 539 -11.59 24.20 18.55
N SER A 540 -11.36 23.84 19.81
CA SER A 540 -11.79 24.60 20.98
C SER A 540 -10.71 25.54 21.48
N ASP A 541 -11.09 26.44 22.39
CA ASP A 541 -10.15 27.34 23.04
C ASP A 541 -9.08 26.58 23.88
N PHE A 542 -9.38 25.35 24.31
CA PHE A 542 -8.54 24.54 25.22
C PHE A 542 -7.21 24.05 24.63
N ILE A 543 -7.00 24.23 23.33
CA ILE A 543 -5.74 23.92 22.64
C ILE A 543 -4.98 25.19 22.21
N THR A 544 -5.43 26.37 22.63
CA THR A 544 -4.85 27.66 22.24
C THR A 544 -3.89 28.21 23.30
N GLN A 545 -2.97 29.08 22.87
CA GLN A 545 -2.04 29.75 23.79
C GLN A 545 -2.77 30.54 24.88
N GLN A 546 -3.90 31.19 24.55
CA GLN A 546 -4.69 31.96 25.51
C GLN A 546 -5.19 31.09 26.68
N TRP A 547 -5.55 29.83 26.40
CA TRP A 547 -5.91 28.87 27.45
C TRP A 547 -4.69 28.46 28.28
N PHE A 548 -3.57 28.17 27.62
CA PHE A 548 -2.32 27.78 28.26
C PHE A 548 -1.84 28.85 29.25
N ASP A 549 -1.86 30.12 28.85
CA ASP A 549 -1.47 31.25 29.70
C ASP A 549 -2.34 31.34 30.96
N THR A 550 -3.63 30.98 30.87
CA THR A 550 -4.56 30.99 32.01
C THR A 550 -4.24 29.89 33.03
N ILE A 551 -3.88 28.69 32.57
CA ILE A 551 -3.57 27.54 33.44
C ILE A 551 -2.16 27.65 34.06
N SER A 552 -1.21 28.25 33.34
CA SER A 552 0.23 28.30 33.68
C SER A 552 0.56 28.74 35.10
N SER A 553 -0.26 29.62 35.68
CA SER A 553 -0.05 30.18 37.02
C SER A 553 -0.39 29.22 38.18
N ASN A 554 -1.15 28.14 37.94
CA ASN A 554 -1.76 27.34 39.01
C ASN A 554 -1.41 25.84 38.98
N ASP A 555 -1.20 25.23 37.80
CA ASP A 555 -0.93 23.79 37.69
C ASP A 555 -0.16 23.42 36.40
N GLN A 556 1.14 23.16 36.54
CA GLN A 556 2.06 22.83 35.45
C GLN A 556 1.84 21.43 34.85
N ILE A 557 1.36 20.47 35.65
CA ILE A 557 1.06 19.11 35.16
C ILE A 557 -0.17 19.17 34.27
N THR A 558 -1.23 19.84 34.73
CA THR A 558 -2.46 20.04 33.97
C THR A 558 -2.20 20.83 32.67
N LEU A 559 -1.36 21.87 32.71
CA LEU A 559 -0.94 22.61 31.52
C LEU A 559 -0.36 21.67 30.45
N ASN A 560 0.58 20.81 30.83
CA ASN A 560 1.18 19.87 29.89
C ASN A 560 0.21 18.82 29.35
N GLN A 561 -0.77 18.39 30.15
CA GLN A 561 -1.82 17.50 29.67
C GLN A 561 -2.67 18.16 28.57
N PHE A 562 -3.00 19.46 28.69
CA PHE A 562 -3.65 20.18 27.59
C PHE A 562 -2.75 20.32 26.35
N ARG A 563 -1.44 20.52 26.52
CA ARG A 563 -0.50 20.54 25.39
C ARG A 563 -0.37 19.18 24.70
N ILE A 564 -0.42 18.09 25.46
CA ILE A 564 -0.49 16.74 24.90
C ILE A 564 -1.74 16.59 24.02
N ILE A 565 -2.91 17.05 24.50
CA ILE A 565 -4.15 17.05 23.71
C ILE A 565 -3.96 17.86 22.42
N ALA A 566 -3.43 19.09 22.51
CA ALA A 566 -3.18 19.94 21.35
C ALA A 566 -2.22 19.29 20.34
N SER A 567 -1.15 18.66 20.84
CA SER A 567 -0.19 17.92 20.02
C SER A 567 -0.86 16.74 19.32
N PHE A 568 -1.68 15.94 20.03
CA PHE A 568 -2.40 14.84 19.40
C PHE A 568 -3.39 15.30 18.34
N CYS A 569 -4.11 16.40 18.56
CA CYS A 569 -4.99 16.99 17.55
C CYS A 569 -4.22 17.32 16.26
N GLN A 570 -3.06 17.99 16.39
CA GLN A 570 -2.21 18.34 15.24
C GLN A 570 -1.61 17.10 14.55
N LEU A 571 -1.06 16.16 15.33
CA LEU A 571 -0.40 14.96 14.80
C LEU A 571 -1.37 14.02 14.10
N ILE A 572 -2.57 13.84 14.66
CA ILE A 572 -3.59 13.00 14.06
C ILE A 572 -4.10 13.64 12.76
N GLU A 573 -4.41 14.94 12.76
CA GLU A 573 -4.83 15.65 11.55
C GLU A 573 -3.78 15.55 10.44
N LYS A 574 -2.51 15.78 10.78
CA LYS A 574 -1.39 15.60 9.86
C LYS A 574 -1.31 14.17 9.32
N THR A 575 -1.38 13.17 10.20
CA THR A 575 -1.32 11.75 9.82
C THR A 575 -2.44 11.35 8.86
N VAL A 576 -3.65 11.87 9.07
CA VAL A 576 -4.79 11.65 8.16
C VAL A 576 -4.55 12.34 6.81
N ASN A 577 -4.12 13.61 6.82
CA ASN A 577 -3.89 14.37 5.58
C ASN A 577 -2.75 13.77 4.73
N ASP A 578 -1.68 13.30 5.36
CA ASP A 578 -0.57 12.62 4.69
C ASP A 578 -1.04 11.30 4.07
N SER A 579 -1.81 10.51 4.82
CA SER A 579 -2.40 9.26 4.34
C SER A 579 -3.41 9.48 3.21
N LEU A 580 -4.21 10.55 3.27
CA LEU A 580 -5.14 10.92 2.19
C LEU A 580 -4.40 11.36 0.94
N THR A 581 -3.32 12.12 1.08
CA THR A 581 -2.47 12.53 -0.04
C THR A 581 -1.93 11.30 -0.78
N LEU A 582 -1.46 10.29 -0.03
CA LEU A 582 -1.06 9.00 -0.56
C LEU A 582 -2.22 8.29 -1.29
N LEU A 583 -3.38 8.15 -0.66
CA LEU A 583 -4.54 7.49 -1.27
C LEU A 583 -4.98 8.19 -2.57
N TYR A 584 -5.04 9.50 -2.58
CA TYR A 584 -5.51 10.30 -3.73
C TYR A 584 -4.59 10.25 -4.95
N VAL A 585 -3.30 9.96 -4.78
CA VAL A 585 -2.38 9.75 -5.90
C VAL A 585 -2.32 8.30 -6.38
N THR A 586 -2.85 7.35 -5.61
CA THR A 586 -2.98 5.96 -6.06
C THR A 586 -4.09 5.77 -7.09
N ASP A 587 -3.92 4.78 -7.95
CA ASP A 587 -4.83 4.48 -9.07
C ASP A 587 -5.68 3.25 -8.77
N LEU A 588 -6.94 3.29 -9.19
CA LEU A 588 -7.78 2.11 -9.41
C LEU A 588 -7.44 1.51 -10.78
N LEU A 589 -7.02 0.24 -10.79
CA LEU A 589 -6.73 -0.51 -12.01
C LEU A 589 -8.00 -1.17 -12.56
N SER A 590 -8.37 -0.80 -13.78
CA SER A 590 -9.60 -1.23 -14.44
C SER A 590 -9.40 -1.30 -15.96
N PRO A 591 -8.93 -2.44 -16.50
CA PRO A 591 -8.72 -2.59 -17.96
C PRO A 591 -10.02 -2.59 -18.76
N GLU A 592 -11.13 -2.90 -18.11
CA GLU A 592 -12.47 -2.92 -18.66
C GLU A 592 -13.41 -2.21 -17.70
N ALA A 593 -14.49 -1.62 -18.20
CA ALA A 593 -15.49 -0.99 -17.36
C ALA A 593 -16.07 -2.02 -16.38
N ILE A 594 -15.66 -1.92 -15.11
CA ILE A 594 -16.22 -2.73 -14.03
C ILE A 594 -17.65 -2.30 -13.70
N SER A 595 -18.43 -3.24 -13.21
CA SER A 595 -19.81 -3.00 -12.79
C SER A 595 -19.91 -2.06 -11.60
N TYR A 596 -21.08 -1.47 -11.39
CA TYR A 596 -21.37 -0.68 -10.19
C TYR A 596 -21.14 -1.47 -8.89
N ASP A 597 -21.56 -2.74 -8.84
CA ASP A 597 -21.43 -3.58 -7.65
C ASP A 597 -19.96 -3.90 -7.37
N THR A 598 -19.17 -4.24 -8.40
CA THR A 598 -17.73 -4.48 -8.29
C THR A 598 -16.98 -3.20 -7.91
N PHE A 599 -17.32 -2.08 -8.51
CA PHE A 599 -16.74 -0.78 -8.15
C PHE A 599 -17.01 -0.45 -6.69
N THR A 600 -18.26 -0.58 -6.25
CA THR A 600 -18.67 -0.31 -4.87
C THR A 600 -17.91 -1.20 -3.89
N ALA A 601 -17.85 -2.51 -4.14
CA ALA A 601 -17.12 -3.44 -3.29
C ALA A 601 -15.61 -3.12 -3.21
N ASN A 602 -14.98 -2.76 -4.35
CA ASN A 602 -13.57 -2.39 -4.39
C ASN A 602 -13.30 -1.10 -3.61
N VAL A 603 -14.13 -0.06 -3.82
CA VAL A 603 -13.97 1.24 -3.17
C VAL A 603 -14.26 1.14 -1.67
N GLU A 604 -15.30 0.41 -1.25
CA GLU A 604 -15.59 0.16 0.17
C GLU A 604 -14.45 -0.61 0.85
N SER A 605 -13.85 -1.60 0.17
CA SER A 605 -12.68 -2.31 0.70
C SER A 605 -11.51 -1.37 0.95
N ILE A 606 -11.29 -0.39 0.07
CA ILE A 606 -10.20 0.59 0.19
C ILE A 606 -10.51 1.59 1.30
N ILE A 607 -11.75 2.06 1.40
CA ILE A 607 -12.19 2.93 2.50
C ILE A 607 -11.96 2.23 3.85
N ASN A 608 -12.42 0.98 3.99
CA ASN A 608 -12.24 0.19 5.21
C ASN A 608 -10.75 -0.05 5.53
N SER A 609 -9.94 -0.30 4.49
CA SER A 609 -8.49 -0.45 4.66
C SER A 609 -7.84 0.86 5.13
N PHE A 610 -8.24 2.00 4.57
CA PHE A 610 -7.75 3.33 4.95
C PHE A 610 -8.11 3.68 6.40
N GLU A 611 -9.39 3.53 6.77
CA GLU A 611 -9.91 3.83 8.11
C GLU A 611 -9.30 2.96 9.21
N SER A 612 -8.87 1.74 8.88
CA SER A 612 -8.25 0.83 9.82
C SER A 612 -6.72 0.93 9.86
N SER A 613 -6.05 1.05 8.72
CA SER A 613 -4.58 1.05 8.65
C SER A 613 -3.97 2.36 9.17
N THR A 614 -4.61 3.50 8.87
CA THR A 614 -4.10 4.83 9.26
C THR A 614 -3.97 4.97 10.79
N PRO A 615 -5.02 4.70 11.59
CA PRO A 615 -4.90 4.79 13.05
C PRO A 615 -3.97 3.70 13.62
N ASN A 616 -4.03 2.47 13.10
CA ASN A 616 -3.22 1.36 13.59
C ASN A 616 -1.71 1.61 13.46
N SER A 617 -1.27 2.25 12.38
CA SER A 617 0.15 2.61 12.21
C SER A 617 0.60 3.59 13.31
N PHE A 618 -0.20 4.63 13.55
CA PHE A 618 0.07 5.63 14.60
C PHE A 618 0.11 5.01 16.00
N PHE A 619 -0.86 4.16 16.35
CA PHE A 619 -0.91 3.56 17.69
C PHE A 619 0.20 2.56 17.93
N ARG A 620 0.65 1.81 16.91
CA ARG A 620 1.80 0.91 17.06
C ARG A 620 3.03 1.68 17.54
N THR A 621 3.30 2.84 16.92
CA THR A 621 4.40 3.73 17.30
C THR A 621 4.20 4.28 18.70
N LEU A 622 3.01 4.82 19.00
CA LEU A 622 2.70 5.36 20.33
C LEU A 622 2.83 4.32 21.44
N SER A 623 2.31 3.10 21.24
CA SER A 623 2.40 2.00 22.21
C SER A 623 3.85 1.58 22.46
N LEU A 624 4.69 1.54 21.42
CA LEU A 624 6.12 1.24 21.57
C LEU A 624 6.81 2.30 22.43
N ILE A 625 6.54 3.59 22.17
CA ILE A 625 7.15 4.69 22.93
C ILE A 625 6.72 4.66 24.40
N ARG A 626 5.43 4.42 24.68
CA ARG A 626 4.92 4.23 26.05
C ARG A 626 5.62 3.08 26.75
N ALA A 627 5.77 1.94 26.08
CA ALA A 627 6.44 0.76 26.63
C ALA A 627 7.93 1.01 26.92
N ILE A 628 8.64 1.71 26.02
CA ILE A 628 10.05 2.09 26.22
C ILE A 628 10.17 3.05 27.41
N THR A 629 9.30 4.05 27.50
CA THR A 629 9.29 5.03 28.59
C THR A 629 9.11 4.35 29.94
N GLN A 630 8.14 3.44 30.04
CA GLN A 630 7.89 2.67 31.26
C GLN A 630 9.06 1.71 31.59
N SER A 631 9.50 0.91 30.62
CA SER A 631 10.47 -0.16 30.87
C SER A 631 11.86 0.36 31.22
N ASN A 632 12.23 1.53 30.67
CA ASN A 632 13.46 2.23 31.03
C ASN A 632 13.28 3.17 32.23
N GLN A 633 12.07 3.26 32.79
CA GLN A 633 11.76 4.08 33.97
C GLN A 633 12.22 5.54 33.79
N LEU A 634 12.02 6.10 32.59
CA LEU A 634 12.49 7.43 32.26
C LEU A 634 11.86 8.47 33.18
N MET A 635 12.65 9.18 33.98
CA MET A 635 12.12 10.05 35.02
C MET A 635 11.53 11.35 34.46
N SER A 636 10.37 11.77 34.99
CA SER A 636 9.73 13.05 34.72
C SER A 636 10.35 14.15 35.58
N VAL A 637 10.49 15.37 35.05
CA VAL A 637 10.95 16.56 35.78
C VAL A 637 10.03 16.87 36.97
N TYR A 638 8.74 16.53 36.88
CA TYR A 638 7.78 16.74 37.96
C TYR A 638 7.87 15.73 39.10
N GLU A 639 8.81 14.78 39.02
CA GLU A 639 8.99 13.70 39.98
C GLU A 639 7.72 12.85 40.21
N THR A 640 6.83 12.79 39.20
CA THR A 640 5.54 12.10 39.31
C THR A 640 5.69 10.58 39.25
N ASN A 641 6.72 10.06 38.58
CA ASN A 641 7.01 8.62 38.53
C ASN A 641 8.09 8.19 39.52
N TYR A 642 9.18 8.94 39.58
CA TYR A 642 10.29 8.73 40.51
C TYR A 642 10.65 10.06 41.15
N LYS A 643 11.08 10.03 42.41
CA LYS A 643 11.50 11.22 43.15
C LYS A 643 12.88 11.04 43.75
N PHE A 644 13.64 12.11 43.84
CA PHE A 644 14.89 12.16 44.56
C PHE A 644 14.64 12.09 46.08
N GLN A 645 15.35 11.21 46.76
CA GLN A 645 15.32 11.06 48.20
C GLN A 645 16.74 11.15 48.77
N PRO A 646 16.94 11.86 49.90
CA PRO A 646 18.23 11.90 50.57
C PRO A 646 18.57 10.53 51.16
N TYR A 647 19.83 10.10 51.01
CA TYR A 647 20.33 8.80 51.45
C TYR A 647 20.49 8.68 52.97
N SER A 648 20.74 9.79 53.69
CA SER A 648 20.86 9.81 55.16
C SER A 648 20.71 11.24 55.74
N PRO A 649 20.15 11.42 56.94
CA PRO A 649 20.12 12.72 57.64
C PRO A 649 21.50 13.23 58.12
N ASP A 650 22.52 12.37 58.20
CA ASP A 650 23.66 12.63 59.09
C ASP A 650 25.03 12.91 58.45
N ASN A 651 25.20 13.07 57.12
CA ASN A 651 26.34 13.81 56.47
C ASN A 651 26.64 13.51 54.98
N ASP A 652 25.83 12.75 54.24
CA ASP A 652 26.14 12.49 52.83
C ASP A 652 25.19 13.24 51.88
N ASN A 653 25.76 14.07 50.99
CA ASN A 653 25.10 14.72 49.84
C ASN A 653 24.66 13.70 48.75
N LEU A 654 24.28 12.49 49.15
CA LEU A 654 23.88 11.40 48.26
C LEU A 654 22.36 11.38 48.16
N PHE A 655 21.87 11.42 46.94
CA PHE A 655 20.46 11.24 46.61
C PHE A 655 20.26 9.93 45.87
N TYR A 656 19.18 9.22 46.15
CA TYR A 656 18.72 8.08 45.37
C TYR A 656 17.32 8.35 44.82
N THR A 657 16.98 7.74 43.70
CA THR A 657 15.62 7.80 43.15
C THR A 657 14.75 6.71 43.75
N SER A 658 13.54 7.05 44.14
CA SER A 658 12.52 6.09 44.60
C SER A 658 11.25 6.22 43.77
N PRO A 659 10.53 5.12 43.47
CA PRO A 659 9.28 5.21 42.74
C PRO A 659 8.19 5.84 43.59
N VAL A 660 7.34 6.64 42.94
CA VAL A 660 6.14 7.22 43.55
C VAL A 660 5.04 6.15 43.66
N VAL A 661 4.22 6.26 44.70
CA VAL A 661 3.08 5.38 44.95
C VAL A 661 1.81 6.23 44.99
N TYR A 662 0.87 5.96 44.08
CA TYR A 662 -0.44 6.59 44.02
C TYR A 662 -1.47 5.61 44.61
N GLY A 663 -1.97 5.92 45.80
CA GLY A 663 -2.81 5.00 46.58
C GLY A 663 -2.08 3.69 46.89
N THR A 664 -2.48 2.58 46.26
CA THR A 664 -1.81 1.28 46.37
C THR A 664 -0.98 0.91 45.13
N CYS A 665 -0.95 1.76 44.10
CA CYS A 665 -0.28 1.50 42.83
C CYS A 665 1.13 2.11 42.83
N ASN A 666 2.14 1.32 42.48
CA ASN A 666 3.55 1.70 42.50
C ASN A 666 4.09 1.93 41.07
N CYS A 667 4.68 3.10 40.82
CA CYS A 667 5.17 3.50 39.49
C CYS A 667 6.32 2.63 38.94
N ALA A 668 7.05 1.91 39.80
CA ALA A 668 8.04 0.92 39.34
C ALA A 668 7.42 -0.33 38.74
N LEU A 669 6.16 -0.62 39.07
CA LEU A 669 5.44 -1.82 38.62
C LEU A 669 4.43 -1.50 37.51
N SER A 670 3.85 -0.30 37.50
CA SER A 670 2.93 0.13 36.45
C SER A 670 3.06 1.63 36.18
N SER A 671 3.12 2.01 34.91
CA SER A 671 3.03 3.42 34.49
C SER A 671 1.61 3.99 34.60
N SER A 672 0.60 3.12 34.77
CA SER A 672 -0.82 3.49 34.81
C SER A 672 -1.30 3.93 36.20
N CYS A 673 -0.42 4.12 37.18
CA CYS A 673 -0.86 4.55 38.51
C CYS A 673 -1.34 6.00 38.47
N ILE A 674 -2.52 6.24 39.02
CA ILE A 674 -3.17 7.56 39.03
C ILE A 674 -3.86 7.85 40.37
N GLU A 675 -4.09 9.12 40.64
CA GLU A 675 -4.95 9.63 41.70
C GLU A 675 -5.69 10.90 41.24
N THR A 676 -6.75 11.28 41.96
CA THR A 676 -7.42 12.58 41.76
C THR A 676 -6.44 13.70 42.07
N SER A 677 -6.25 14.61 41.11
CA SER A 677 -5.39 15.78 41.33
C SER A 677 -5.96 16.64 42.46
N ASN A 678 -5.09 17.00 43.42
CA ASN A 678 -5.44 17.92 44.50
C ASN A 678 -5.47 19.39 44.01
N THR A 679 -4.80 19.69 42.90
CA THR A 679 -4.63 21.04 42.35
C THR A 679 -5.58 21.35 41.19
N SER A 680 -6.04 20.32 40.47
CA SER A 680 -6.85 20.47 39.26
C SER A 680 -8.05 19.55 39.27
N LYS A 681 -9.20 20.08 38.85
CA LYS A 681 -10.43 19.29 38.64
C LYS A 681 -10.53 18.70 37.24
N TYR A 682 -9.58 19.00 36.35
CA TYR A 682 -9.67 18.64 34.94
C TYR A 682 -9.23 17.20 34.69
N PHE A 683 -8.08 16.81 35.25
CA PHE A 683 -7.42 15.54 34.92
C PHE A 683 -6.85 14.88 36.18
N TYR A 684 -6.60 13.58 36.08
CA TYR A 684 -5.84 12.83 37.06
C TYR A 684 -4.36 13.20 37.03
N THR A 685 -3.70 13.02 38.18
CA THR A 685 -2.24 13.00 38.30
C THR A 685 -1.79 11.55 38.42
N GLY A 686 -0.61 11.20 37.91
CA GLY A 686 -0.12 9.83 37.93
C GLY A 686 1.34 9.74 37.51
N CYS A 687 1.87 8.52 37.37
CA CYS A 687 3.31 8.32 37.11
C CYS A 687 3.84 9.19 35.97
N TYR A 688 3.12 9.18 34.85
CA TYR A 688 3.42 10.01 33.70
C TYR A 688 2.20 10.89 33.37
N PRO A 689 2.39 12.20 33.06
CA PRO A 689 1.29 13.08 32.65
C PRO A 689 0.45 12.51 31.50
N LEU A 690 1.08 11.86 30.51
CA LEU A 690 0.40 11.19 29.39
C LEU A 690 -0.49 10.02 29.87
N GLU A 691 0.02 9.16 30.74
CA GLU A 691 -0.72 7.99 31.24
C GLU A 691 -1.88 8.41 32.15
N ALA A 692 -1.69 9.47 32.93
CA ALA A 692 -2.72 10.06 33.75
C ALA A 692 -3.81 10.74 32.89
N LEU A 693 -3.41 11.44 31.83
CA LEU A 693 -4.34 12.01 30.86
C LEU A 693 -5.18 10.92 30.20
N PHE A 694 -4.56 9.83 29.77
CA PHE A 694 -5.23 8.71 29.10
C PHE A 694 -6.36 8.11 29.93
N GLN A 695 -6.19 8.05 31.25
CA GLN A 695 -7.24 7.58 32.16
C GLN A 695 -8.23 8.67 32.57
N SER A 696 -7.92 9.94 32.31
CA SER A 696 -8.81 11.07 32.60
C SER A 696 -9.97 11.15 31.60
N THR A 697 -10.98 11.96 31.91
CA THR A 697 -12.11 12.27 31.02
C THR A 697 -12.10 13.76 30.67
N LEU A 698 -12.86 14.14 29.64
CA LEU A 698 -13.06 15.56 29.30
C LEU A 698 -14.28 16.17 30.01
N GLU A 699 -14.87 15.49 31.00
CA GLU A 699 -16.16 15.82 31.60
C GLU A 699 -16.22 17.27 32.12
N CYS A 700 -15.18 17.71 32.82
CA CYS A 700 -15.07 19.05 33.38
C CYS A 700 -15.10 20.14 32.26
N LEU A 701 -14.61 19.85 31.05
CA LEU A 701 -14.64 20.80 29.92
C LEU A 701 -16.04 20.99 29.31
N TYR A 702 -16.98 20.09 29.60
CA TYR A 702 -18.38 20.21 29.23
C TYR A 702 -19.23 20.90 30.32
N ASP A 703 -18.68 21.14 31.50
CA ASP A 703 -19.37 21.80 32.61
C ASP A 703 -18.92 23.27 32.73
N SER A 704 -19.85 24.20 32.62
CA SER A 704 -19.60 25.63 32.80
C SER A 704 -19.16 26.00 34.22
N SER A 705 -19.38 25.14 35.22
CA SER A 705 -18.89 25.36 36.59
C SER A 705 -17.38 25.10 36.73
N CYS A 706 -16.83 24.30 35.82
CA CYS A 706 -15.43 23.91 35.74
C CYS A 706 -14.60 24.87 34.90
N VAL A 707 -15.18 25.41 33.82
CA VAL A 707 -14.49 26.28 32.85
C VAL A 707 -14.63 27.76 33.27
N PRO A 708 -13.54 28.55 33.30
CA PRO A 708 -13.60 29.97 33.55
C PRO A 708 -14.54 30.68 32.56
N SER A 709 -15.29 31.69 33.02
CA SER A 709 -16.32 32.39 32.22
C SER A 709 -15.79 33.10 30.97
N THR A 710 -14.47 33.27 30.85
CA THR A 710 -13.79 33.82 29.66
C THR A 710 -13.70 32.83 28.50
N PHE A 711 -13.93 31.54 28.74
CA PHE A 711 -13.79 30.48 27.74
C PHE A 711 -15.12 29.76 27.49
N THR A 712 -15.26 29.23 26.28
CA THR A 712 -16.48 28.56 25.85
C THR A 712 -16.40 27.08 26.22
N SER A 713 -17.34 26.58 27.05
CA SER A 713 -17.41 25.15 27.36
C SER A 713 -17.72 24.34 26.09
N LEU A 714 -17.26 23.09 26.04
CA LEU A 714 -17.49 22.22 24.86
C LEU A 714 -18.98 22.01 24.58
N ASN A 715 -19.83 22.13 25.60
CA ASN A 715 -21.28 21.98 25.51
C ASN A 715 -21.98 23.13 24.74
N SER A 716 -21.30 24.28 24.61
CA SER A 716 -21.78 25.45 23.85
C SER A 716 -21.22 25.54 22.43
N SER A 717 -20.27 24.66 22.06
CA SER A 717 -19.85 24.51 20.67
C SER A 717 -20.98 23.87 19.85
N SER A 718 -21.21 24.33 18.62
CA SER A 718 -22.24 23.79 17.71
C SER A 718 -21.96 22.35 17.22
N LEU A 719 -20.96 21.69 17.79
CA LEU A 719 -20.47 20.37 17.40
C LEU A 719 -20.87 19.33 18.45
N SER A 720 -21.83 18.48 18.10
CA SER A 720 -22.17 17.31 18.91
C SER A 720 -21.05 16.28 18.84
N SER A 721 -20.50 15.87 19.99
CA SER A 721 -19.61 14.71 20.06
C SER A 721 -20.41 13.41 20.13
N ARG A 722 -19.91 12.36 19.46
CA ARG A 722 -20.45 11.00 19.56
C ARG A 722 -20.06 10.31 20.86
N TYR A 723 -19.03 10.82 21.56
CA TYR A 723 -18.53 10.26 22.80
C TYR A 723 -19.35 10.77 24.00
N ALA A 724 -19.60 9.90 24.97
CA ALA A 724 -20.17 10.31 26.24
C ALA A 724 -19.17 11.20 27.00
N LYS A 725 -19.65 12.15 27.81
CA LYS A 725 -18.79 13.10 28.55
C LYS A 725 -17.79 12.41 29.50
N ASN A 726 -18.15 11.23 30.01
CA ASN A 726 -17.31 10.40 30.89
C ASN A 726 -16.41 9.40 30.12
N THR A 727 -16.31 9.52 28.80
CA THR A 727 -15.39 8.71 28.00
C THR A 727 -13.95 9.11 28.33
N THR A 728 -13.07 8.12 28.50
CA THR A 728 -11.64 8.39 28.76
C THR A 728 -10.97 9.00 27.54
N VAL A 729 -9.96 9.85 27.78
CA VAL A 729 -9.16 10.45 26.71
C VAL A 729 -8.44 9.37 25.90
N GLU A 730 -7.98 8.28 26.53
CA GLU A 730 -7.41 7.14 25.80
C GLU A 730 -8.39 6.55 24.80
N ASN A 731 -9.68 6.40 25.14
CA ASN A 731 -10.66 5.88 24.19
C ASN A 731 -10.93 6.87 23.05
N ILE A 732 -10.99 8.17 23.33
CA ILE A 732 -11.13 9.20 22.28
C ILE A 732 -9.90 9.17 21.34
N ILE A 733 -8.69 9.08 21.90
CA ILE A 733 -7.44 8.98 21.15
C ILE A 733 -7.37 7.69 20.36
N ASN A 734 -7.73 6.54 20.93
CA ASN A 734 -7.74 5.22 20.26
C ASN A 734 -8.74 5.16 19.09
N ASN A 735 -9.71 6.06 19.05
CA ASN A 735 -10.60 6.28 17.90
C ASN A 735 -10.14 7.47 17.03
N PHE A 736 -8.85 7.77 17.09
CA PHE A 736 -8.16 8.80 16.30
C PHE A 736 -8.74 10.21 16.47
N MET A 737 -9.37 10.50 17.61
CA MET A 737 -10.06 11.77 17.84
C MET A 737 -11.03 12.14 16.69
N ILE A 738 -11.59 11.15 15.98
CA ILE A 738 -12.51 11.36 14.87
C ILE A 738 -13.94 11.12 15.35
N GLU A 739 -14.81 12.05 15.03
CA GLU A 739 -16.26 11.95 15.22
C GLU A 739 -16.85 11.10 14.09
N GLN A 740 -16.59 11.48 12.84
CA GLN A 740 -17.04 10.76 11.64
C GLN A 740 -16.00 10.88 10.53
N TRP A 741 -15.72 9.79 9.79
CA TRP A 741 -14.81 9.82 8.64
C TRP A 741 -15.41 10.46 7.38
N ASN A 742 -16.75 10.39 7.23
CA ASN A 742 -17.53 10.89 6.09
C ASN A 742 -16.82 10.70 4.73
N SER A 743 -16.96 9.50 4.17
CA SER A 743 -16.51 9.17 2.81
C SER A 743 -17.69 9.17 1.83
N SER A 744 -17.48 9.67 0.62
CA SER A 744 -18.43 9.55 -0.48
C SER A 744 -17.70 9.21 -1.78
N PHE A 745 -18.37 8.49 -2.68
CA PHE A 745 -17.81 8.16 -3.98
C PHE A 745 -18.81 8.31 -5.13
N ASN A 746 -18.31 8.51 -6.34
CA ASN A 746 -19.12 8.76 -7.53
C ASN A 746 -18.75 7.80 -8.69
N TYR A 747 -19.60 6.80 -8.92
CA TYR A 747 -19.43 5.84 -10.01
C TYR A 747 -19.47 6.49 -11.41
N SER A 748 -20.27 7.56 -11.60
CA SER A 748 -20.34 8.24 -12.90
C SER A 748 -19.02 8.93 -13.24
N ALA A 749 -18.37 9.55 -12.25
CA ALA A 749 -17.04 10.16 -12.42
C ALA A 749 -15.98 9.11 -12.79
N TYR A 750 -16.02 7.93 -12.13
CA TYR A 750 -15.17 6.80 -12.51
C TYR A 750 -15.42 6.34 -13.97
N TYR A 751 -16.69 6.12 -14.34
CA TYR A 751 -17.05 5.63 -15.67
C TYR A 751 -16.64 6.61 -16.77
N GLU A 752 -16.80 7.92 -16.52
CA GLU A 752 -16.34 8.98 -17.42
C GLU A 752 -14.81 8.99 -17.61
N GLN A 753 -14.04 8.68 -16.56
CA GLN A 753 -12.58 8.56 -16.67
C GLN A 753 -12.13 7.29 -17.39
N CYS A 754 -12.77 6.14 -17.10
CA CYS A 754 -12.53 4.89 -17.84
C CYS A 754 -12.83 5.08 -19.34
N SER A 755 -13.92 5.82 -19.65
CA SER A 755 -14.38 6.16 -21.01
C SER A 755 -14.22 5.00 -22.00
N PRO A 756 -15.12 4.00 -21.97
CA PRO A 756 -14.95 2.78 -22.76
C PRO A 756 -14.90 3.10 -24.26
N GLU A 757 -13.92 2.55 -24.96
CA GLU A 757 -13.76 2.80 -26.41
C GLU A 757 -14.91 2.15 -27.20
N TYR A 758 -15.22 0.92 -26.82
CA TYR A 758 -16.33 0.14 -27.34
C TYR A 758 -16.75 -0.91 -26.32
N CYS A 759 -17.98 -1.43 -26.44
CA CYS A 759 -18.41 -2.65 -25.80
C CYS A 759 -18.71 -3.71 -26.86
N THR A 760 -18.26 -4.94 -26.63
CA THR A 760 -18.66 -6.11 -27.40
C THR A 760 -19.47 -7.07 -26.55
N TYR A 761 -20.52 -7.65 -27.11
CA TYR A 761 -21.25 -8.73 -26.47
C TYR A 761 -21.76 -9.71 -27.52
N SER A 762 -21.94 -10.97 -27.15
CA SER A 762 -22.37 -12.03 -28.08
C SER A 762 -23.81 -12.43 -27.79
N ILE A 763 -24.63 -12.47 -28.84
CA ILE A 763 -25.98 -13.01 -28.77
C ILE A 763 -26.14 -14.18 -29.73
N ILE A 764 -26.93 -15.17 -29.30
CA ILE A 764 -27.31 -16.30 -30.15
C ILE A 764 -28.55 -15.85 -30.95
N GLN A 765 -28.37 -15.62 -32.25
CA GLN A 765 -29.48 -15.30 -33.15
C GLN A 765 -29.75 -16.43 -34.11
N GLN A 766 -31.04 -16.61 -34.44
CA GLN A 766 -31.44 -17.43 -35.57
C GLN A 766 -31.02 -16.73 -36.87
N ASN A 767 -30.61 -17.51 -37.86
CA ASN A 767 -30.29 -17.00 -39.17
C ASN A 767 -31.48 -16.24 -39.77
N ASP A 768 -31.25 -15.06 -40.35
CA ASP A 768 -32.28 -14.29 -41.05
C ASP A 768 -32.89 -15.15 -42.17
N ALA A 769 -34.21 -15.05 -42.37
CA ALA A 769 -34.91 -15.66 -43.48
C ALA A 769 -34.22 -15.39 -44.83
N VAL A 770 -33.66 -14.20 -45.04
CA VAL A 770 -32.93 -13.87 -46.27
C VAL A 770 -31.64 -14.70 -46.39
N TYR A 771 -30.88 -14.86 -45.30
CA TYR A 771 -29.69 -15.72 -45.28
C TYR A 771 -30.04 -17.18 -45.50
N ILE A 772 -31.07 -17.69 -44.82
CA ILE A 772 -31.56 -19.06 -44.99
C ILE A 772 -31.97 -19.29 -46.45
N ILE A 773 -32.75 -18.38 -47.03
CA ILE A 773 -33.21 -18.49 -48.42
C ILE A 773 -32.04 -18.42 -49.41
N THR A 774 -31.11 -17.48 -49.25
CA THR A 774 -30.00 -17.29 -50.18
C THR A 774 -28.99 -18.44 -50.13
N VAL A 775 -28.62 -18.91 -48.94
CA VAL A 775 -27.76 -20.09 -48.76
C VAL A 775 -28.44 -21.35 -49.30
N THR A 776 -29.73 -21.53 -49.02
CA THR A 776 -30.50 -22.68 -49.52
C THR A 776 -30.60 -22.68 -51.05
N ILE A 777 -30.92 -21.54 -51.67
CA ILE A 777 -30.95 -21.40 -53.14
C ILE A 777 -29.57 -21.68 -53.75
N GLY A 778 -28.50 -21.16 -53.13
CA GLY A 778 -27.12 -21.37 -53.59
C GLY A 778 -26.70 -22.84 -53.53
N ILE A 779 -26.95 -23.50 -52.39
CA ILE A 779 -26.62 -24.93 -52.20
C ILE A 779 -27.49 -25.81 -53.10
N ILE A 780 -28.80 -25.56 -53.21
CA ILE A 780 -29.70 -26.31 -54.10
C ILE A 780 -29.27 -26.16 -55.56
N GLY A 781 -28.84 -24.97 -55.97
CA GLY A 781 -28.30 -24.71 -57.32
C GLY A 781 -27.03 -25.51 -57.62
N GLY A 782 -26.08 -25.55 -56.68
CA GLY A 782 -24.86 -26.35 -56.79
C GLY A 782 -25.14 -27.85 -56.77
N LEU A 783 -26.01 -28.30 -55.87
CA LEU A 783 -26.42 -29.69 -55.70
C LEU A 783 -27.15 -30.24 -56.93
N ALA A 784 -28.03 -29.46 -57.55
CA ALA A 784 -28.68 -29.84 -58.81
C ALA A 784 -27.66 -30.11 -59.93
N LYS A 785 -26.60 -29.30 -60.01
CA LYS A 785 -25.55 -29.45 -61.03
C LYS A 785 -24.64 -30.63 -60.74
N ALA A 786 -24.22 -30.81 -59.50
CA ALA A 786 -23.41 -31.95 -59.08
C ALA A 786 -24.17 -33.27 -59.27
N LEU A 787 -25.42 -33.36 -58.83
CA LEU A 787 -26.25 -34.55 -59.04
C LEU A 787 -26.42 -34.86 -60.53
N LYS A 788 -26.61 -33.86 -61.39
CA LYS A 788 -26.68 -34.07 -62.85
C LYS A 788 -25.38 -34.56 -63.47
N LEU A 789 -24.23 -34.22 -62.88
CA LEU A 789 -22.92 -34.65 -63.36
C LEU A 789 -22.57 -36.06 -62.88
N PHE A 790 -22.80 -36.35 -61.60
CA PHE A 790 -22.33 -37.58 -60.95
C PHE A 790 -23.33 -38.75 -61.04
N LEU A 791 -24.65 -38.52 -61.02
CA LEU A 791 -25.62 -39.63 -61.10
C LEU A 791 -25.47 -40.49 -62.37
N PRO A 792 -25.26 -39.92 -63.57
CA PRO A 792 -25.05 -40.74 -64.77
C PRO A 792 -23.83 -41.65 -64.64
N VAL A 793 -22.74 -41.14 -64.04
CA VAL A 793 -21.50 -41.89 -63.82
C VAL A 793 -21.68 -43.00 -62.78
N VAL A 794 -22.40 -42.72 -61.69
CA VAL A 794 -22.71 -43.70 -60.64
C VAL A 794 -23.64 -44.80 -61.17
N VAL A 795 -24.69 -44.44 -61.90
CA VAL A 795 -25.60 -45.42 -62.52
C VAL A 795 -24.87 -46.25 -63.57
N TRP A 796 -23.94 -45.65 -64.33
CA TRP A 796 -23.05 -46.36 -65.25
C TRP A 796 -22.08 -47.31 -64.54
N ALA A 797 -21.49 -46.90 -63.41
CA ALA A 797 -20.61 -47.77 -62.62
C ALA A 797 -21.37 -48.94 -61.98
N VAL A 798 -22.57 -48.69 -61.45
CA VAL A 798 -23.48 -49.73 -60.94
C VAL A 798 -23.92 -50.69 -62.06
N ARG A 799 -24.18 -50.18 -63.27
CA ARG A 799 -24.42 -51.00 -64.47
C ARG A 799 -23.23 -51.92 -64.72
N LYS A 800 -22.00 -51.39 -64.70
CA LYS A 800 -20.77 -52.16 -64.94
C LYS A 800 -20.55 -53.24 -63.88
N ILE A 801 -20.81 -52.94 -62.60
CA ILE A 801 -20.69 -53.89 -61.48
C ILE A 801 -21.76 -54.99 -61.56
N LYS A 802 -23.01 -54.64 -61.91
CA LYS A 802 -24.11 -55.60 -62.04
C LYS A 802 -23.93 -56.53 -63.24
N TYR A 803 -23.37 -56.04 -64.35
CA TYR A 803 -22.96 -56.85 -65.49
C TYR A 803 -21.82 -57.81 -65.12
N PHE A 804 -20.79 -57.34 -64.40
CA PHE A 804 -19.71 -58.20 -63.89
C PHE A 804 -20.19 -59.28 -62.91
N ALA A 805 -21.15 -58.96 -62.03
CA ALA A 805 -21.72 -59.91 -61.08
C ALA A 805 -22.66 -60.97 -61.72
N MET A 806 -23.23 -60.66 -62.89
CA MET A 806 -24.03 -61.60 -63.69
C MET A 806 -23.14 -62.56 -64.50
N ASP A 807 -21.98 -62.11 -64.98
CA ASP A 807 -21.01 -62.93 -65.72
C ASP A 807 -20.33 -63.97 -64.81
N SER A 808 -20.10 -63.64 -63.53
CA SER A 808 -19.59 -64.59 -62.53
C SER A 808 -20.59 -65.68 -62.07
N ARG A 809 -21.84 -65.67 -62.54
CA ARG A 809 -22.84 -66.72 -62.24
C ARG A 809 -22.96 -67.80 -63.34
N VAL A 810 -22.14 -67.74 -64.39
CA VAL A 810 -22.13 -68.74 -65.47
C VAL A 810 -20.76 -69.42 -65.52
N VAL A 811 -20.49 -70.28 -64.54
CA VAL A 811 -19.52 -71.38 -64.67
C VAL A 811 -20.19 -72.66 -64.16
N PRO A 812 -20.50 -73.64 -65.03
CA PRO A 812 -20.90 -74.96 -64.59
C PRO A 812 -19.65 -75.76 -64.23
N PHE A 813 -19.54 -76.16 -62.96
CA PHE A 813 -18.63 -77.23 -62.55
C PHE A 813 -19.37 -78.56 -62.76
N THR A 814 -18.95 -79.34 -63.76
CA THR A 814 -19.21 -80.79 -63.82
C THR A 814 -17.91 -81.55 -64.06
N ILE A 815 -17.76 -82.58 -63.22
CA ILE A 815 -16.59 -83.43 -62.95
C ILE A 815 -16.39 -84.47 -64.06
N HIS A 816 -15.14 -84.88 -64.33
CA HIS A 816 -14.84 -86.22 -64.84
C HIS A 816 -13.59 -86.85 -64.18
N SER A 817 -13.80 -88.10 -63.74
CA SER A 817 -12.95 -89.13 -63.10
C SER A 817 -12.34 -88.80 -61.75
#